data_AF-A0A975EC92-F1
#
_entry.id   AF-A0A975EC92-F1
#
_cell.length_a   1.000
_cell.length_b   1.000
_cell.length_c   1.000
_cell.angle_alpha   90.00
_cell.angle_beta   90.00
_cell.angle_gamma   90.00
#
_symmetry.space_group_name_H-M   'P 1'
#
loop_
_entity.id
_entity.type
_entity.pdbx_description
1 polymer ?
#
loop_
_entity_poly.entity_id
_entity_poly.type
_entity_poly.pdbx_seq_one_letter_code
_entity_poly.pdbx_strand_id
1 'polypeptide(L)'
;MSEPRFDHPRLIADIGGTFARFALEVAPHVFEQSESLRCQDFTDFHAAVTAYLAKLKGVTAGDIKHAAVAIANPVAGDQVRMTNYHWQFSIEEMRERLHLDNLVVVNDFTALAMAVPSLTPQQRRQFGGGAAVPRSMVGLIGAGTGLGVSGLIPADDGWIALGTEGGHTSFSPHDEREIAILQYAWRTYDHVSFERLLSGHGIELIFNALTDRAGQPQRTLDAPEITRLALEGSDAICKETIDVFCAILGTAAANLAVSQGAFGGIYIGGGIVPRLGLYFDQSPFRQRFEDKGRFTDYMKGIPTFVITATDATLLGASVILASQLRELEGANGSAILGQIRRALTSLSPAEQRVAQHVLAQPRSVLNDPIATIARSADVSQPTVIRFCRSLGCEGLSDFKLRLASGLTGTIPITHTQVTGSDSMLELGAKVLGNTASAILQARDHLNRDSMDRAMRMIAGSSRLEIYAVGHYGAVASDAQFKFLRVGVSAVAYTDPRLQTLSAALLRSDDVVLIISSSGRIAELLAVAETAQARGAKVIAITESQSPLARKADLALIVDHVEDIATQVPMISRILHLLMVDILVVGVTLHRGASVPALGSDATMGLDEVAPGGQPAPSARRKGPGVSAAGPLAHLTSHSR
;
A
#
# COMPACT_ATOMS: atom_id res chain seq x y z
N MET A 1 1.86 -17.32 -35.97
CA MET A 1 0.54 -17.56 -35.34
C MET A 1 0.21 -16.30 -34.56
N SER A 2 -0.92 -15.64 -34.84
CA SER A 2 -1.33 -14.43 -34.12
C SER A 2 -1.64 -14.79 -32.66
N GLU A 3 -1.14 -13.99 -31.71
CA GLU A 3 -1.47 -14.15 -30.30
C GLU A 3 -2.99 -13.99 -30.06
N PRO A 4 -3.56 -14.69 -29.06
CA PRO A 4 -4.97 -14.57 -28.74
C PRO A 4 -5.27 -13.13 -28.28
N ARG A 5 -6.21 -12.46 -28.97
CA ARG A 5 -6.71 -11.14 -28.57
C ARG A 5 -7.53 -11.26 -27.29
N PHE A 6 -7.58 -10.20 -26.51
CA PHE A 6 -8.43 -10.12 -25.32
C PHE A 6 -9.92 -10.07 -25.72
N ASP A 7 -10.78 -10.70 -24.92
CA ASP A 7 -12.24 -10.59 -25.05
C ASP A 7 -12.69 -9.13 -24.88
N HIS A 8 -11.99 -8.37 -24.03
CA HIS A 8 -12.14 -6.94 -23.83
C HIS A 8 -10.78 -6.25 -23.99
N PRO A 9 -10.60 -5.40 -25.03
CA PRO A 9 -9.42 -4.56 -25.15
C PRO A 9 -9.25 -3.66 -23.93
N ARG A 10 -8.00 -3.33 -23.58
CA ARG A 10 -7.65 -2.58 -22.38
C ARG A 10 -7.18 -1.19 -22.75
N LEU A 11 -7.63 -0.17 -22.02
CA LEU A 11 -7.15 1.20 -22.20
C LEU A 11 -5.84 1.39 -21.43
N ILE A 12 -4.77 1.75 -22.12
CA ILE A 12 -3.48 2.03 -21.48
C ILE A 12 -3.11 3.48 -21.76
N ALA A 13 -2.70 4.21 -20.73
CA ALA A 13 -2.40 5.63 -20.83
C ALA A 13 -1.11 6.01 -20.11
N ASP A 14 -0.44 7.03 -20.64
CA ASP A 14 0.71 7.72 -20.08
C ASP A 14 0.42 9.22 -20.07
N ILE A 15 0.24 9.79 -18.88
CA ILE A 15 -0.28 11.14 -18.65
C ILE A 15 0.82 12.02 -18.04
N GLY A 16 1.32 12.96 -18.84
CA GLY A 16 2.21 14.03 -18.40
C GLY A 16 1.49 15.36 -18.24
N GLY A 17 2.25 16.42 -17.93
CA GLY A 17 1.69 17.77 -17.77
C GLY A 17 1.25 18.43 -19.09
N THR A 18 1.87 18.08 -20.22
CA THR A 18 1.57 18.69 -21.53
C THR A 18 0.75 17.79 -22.45
N PHE A 19 1.04 16.49 -22.43
CA PHE A 19 0.41 15.51 -23.30
C PHE A 19 -0.10 14.31 -22.50
N ALA A 20 -1.25 13.80 -22.93
CA ALA A 20 -1.85 12.56 -22.49
C ALA A 20 -1.81 11.59 -23.67
N ARG A 21 -1.00 10.53 -23.54
CA ARG A 21 -0.86 9.50 -24.56
C ARG A 21 -1.75 8.31 -24.18
N PHE A 22 -2.59 7.88 -25.11
CA PHE A 22 -3.48 6.74 -24.96
C PHE A 22 -3.18 5.68 -26.00
N ALA A 23 -3.42 4.43 -25.67
CA ALA A 23 -3.35 3.30 -26.57
C ALA A 23 -4.36 2.22 -26.19
N LEU A 24 -4.79 1.45 -27.18
CA LEU A 24 -5.67 0.31 -26.98
C LEU A 24 -4.85 -0.98 -27.01
N GLU A 25 -4.76 -1.67 -25.88
CA GLU A 25 -4.10 -2.97 -25.80
C GLU A 25 -5.09 -4.08 -26.18
N VAL A 26 -4.85 -4.76 -27.30
CA VAL A 26 -5.78 -5.74 -27.88
C VAL A 26 -5.35 -7.19 -27.66
N ALA A 27 -4.08 -7.40 -27.34
CA ALA A 27 -3.46 -8.65 -26.93
C ALA A 27 -2.25 -8.27 -26.04
N PRO A 28 -1.64 -9.19 -25.27
CA PRO A 28 -0.53 -8.86 -24.38
C PRO A 28 0.57 -8.06 -25.11
N HIS A 29 0.79 -6.83 -24.66
CA HIS A 29 1.81 -5.92 -25.21
C HIS A 29 1.59 -5.49 -26.67
N VAL A 30 0.42 -5.76 -27.24
CA VAL A 30 0.03 -5.32 -28.60
C VAL A 30 -0.85 -4.09 -28.49
N PHE A 31 -0.24 -2.93 -28.73
CA PHE A 31 -0.90 -1.62 -28.71
C PHE A 31 -1.36 -1.21 -30.11
N GLU A 32 -2.64 -0.87 -30.24
CA GLU A 32 -3.27 -0.34 -31.45
C GLU A 32 -3.88 1.05 -31.16
N GLN A 33 -4.17 1.82 -32.21
CA GLN A 33 -4.88 3.10 -32.13
C GLN A 33 -4.29 4.10 -31.11
N SER A 34 -2.96 4.16 -31.04
CA SER A 34 -2.25 5.09 -30.15
C SER A 34 -2.45 6.54 -30.58
N GLU A 35 -2.82 7.41 -29.63
CA GLU A 35 -3.04 8.84 -29.87
C GLU A 35 -2.43 9.67 -28.73
N SER A 36 -1.85 10.83 -29.07
CA SER A 36 -1.39 11.81 -28.09
C SER A 36 -2.26 13.05 -28.15
N LEU A 37 -2.93 13.33 -27.05
CA LEU A 37 -3.82 14.46 -26.86
C LEU A 37 -3.10 15.55 -26.05
N ARG A 38 -3.31 16.82 -26.35
CA ARG A 38 -2.78 17.92 -25.53
C ARG A 38 -3.66 18.08 -24.30
N CYS A 39 -3.08 18.06 -23.09
CA CYS A 39 -3.86 18.15 -21.86
C CYS A 39 -4.68 19.46 -21.79
N GLN A 40 -4.13 20.56 -22.30
CA GLN A 40 -4.79 21.88 -22.33
C GLN A 40 -6.11 21.93 -23.12
N ASP A 41 -6.34 20.96 -24.02
CA ASP A 41 -7.55 20.93 -24.84
C ASP A 41 -8.74 20.32 -24.06
N PHE A 42 -8.52 19.82 -22.83
CA PHE A 42 -9.52 19.15 -22.01
C PHE A 42 -9.56 19.71 -20.58
N THR A 43 -10.77 19.84 -20.03
CA THR A 43 -11.01 20.40 -18.70
C THR A 43 -10.52 19.50 -17.57
N ASP A 44 -10.62 18.19 -17.75
CA ASP A 44 -10.23 17.19 -16.76
C ASP A 44 -9.79 15.88 -17.44
N PHE A 45 -9.32 14.95 -16.61
CA PHE A 45 -8.91 13.61 -17.04
C PHE A 45 -10.05 12.85 -17.74
N HIS A 46 -11.28 12.94 -17.22
CA HIS A 46 -12.44 12.27 -17.77
C HIS A 46 -12.77 12.74 -19.20
N ALA A 47 -12.69 14.04 -19.47
CA ALA A 47 -12.90 14.62 -20.79
C ALA A 47 -11.86 14.13 -21.79
N ALA A 48 -10.58 14.03 -21.38
CA ALA A 48 -9.51 13.52 -22.25
C ALA A 48 -9.73 12.04 -22.60
N VAL A 49 -10.05 11.18 -21.61
CA VAL A 49 -10.32 9.76 -21.84
C VAL A 49 -11.55 9.59 -22.74
N THR A 50 -12.63 10.31 -22.46
CA THR A 50 -13.87 10.22 -23.25
C THR A 50 -13.64 10.64 -24.70
N ALA A 51 -12.86 11.70 -24.93
CA ALA A 51 -12.51 12.16 -26.26
C ALA A 51 -11.66 11.14 -27.04
N TYR A 52 -10.75 10.43 -26.35
CA TYR A 52 -10.01 9.32 -26.95
C TYR A 52 -10.95 8.14 -27.30
N LEU A 53 -11.77 7.69 -26.35
CA LEU A 53 -12.69 6.57 -26.55
C LEU A 53 -13.70 6.83 -27.69
N ALA A 54 -14.15 8.07 -27.86
CA ALA A 54 -15.06 8.47 -28.93
C ALA A 54 -14.44 8.37 -30.34
N LYS A 55 -13.11 8.36 -30.46
CA LYS A 55 -12.38 8.26 -31.74
C LYS A 55 -12.05 6.83 -32.13
N LEU A 56 -12.25 5.85 -31.24
CA LEU A 56 -11.91 4.45 -31.49
C LEU A 56 -12.70 3.88 -32.67
N LYS A 57 -12.02 3.07 -33.48
CA LYS A 57 -12.59 2.37 -34.64
C LYS A 57 -12.71 0.89 -34.34
N GLY A 58 -13.89 0.32 -34.63
CA GLY A 58 -14.15 -1.12 -34.50
C GLY A 58 -14.30 -1.64 -33.06
N VAL A 59 -14.27 -0.75 -32.08
CA VAL A 59 -14.48 -1.03 -30.65
C VAL A 59 -15.28 0.13 -30.07
N THR A 60 -16.26 -0.15 -29.22
CA THR A 60 -17.03 0.88 -28.50
C THR A 60 -16.48 1.10 -27.10
N ALA A 61 -16.76 2.27 -26.51
CA ALA A 61 -16.36 2.54 -25.13
C ALA A 61 -16.88 1.47 -24.14
N GLY A 62 -18.05 0.88 -24.39
CA GLY A 62 -18.64 -0.16 -23.54
C GLY A 62 -17.90 -1.51 -23.59
N ASP A 63 -17.09 -1.74 -24.62
CA ASP A 63 -16.26 -2.96 -24.77
C ASP A 63 -14.99 -2.90 -23.92
N ILE A 64 -14.61 -1.71 -23.44
CA ILE A 64 -13.43 -1.49 -22.59
C ILE A 64 -13.83 -1.69 -21.13
N LYS A 65 -13.25 -2.70 -20.49
CA LYS A 65 -13.53 -3.03 -19.08
C LYS A 65 -12.38 -2.74 -18.13
N HIS A 66 -11.18 -2.62 -18.66
CA HIS A 66 -9.98 -2.48 -17.85
C HIS A 66 -9.11 -1.36 -18.39
N ALA A 67 -8.57 -0.56 -17.48
CA ALA A 67 -7.65 0.51 -17.82
C ALA A 67 -6.46 0.60 -16.86
N ALA A 68 -5.32 1.02 -17.40
CA ALA A 68 -4.12 1.34 -16.65
C ALA A 68 -3.61 2.73 -17.07
N VAL A 69 -3.29 3.55 -16.08
CA VAL A 69 -2.85 4.93 -16.28
C VAL A 69 -1.54 5.15 -15.52
N ALA A 70 -0.48 5.38 -16.26
CA ALA A 70 0.75 5.94 -15.74
C ALA A 70 0.59 7.46 -15.68
N ILE A 71 0.84 8.08 -14.52
CA ILE A 71 0.74 9.53 -14.34
C ILE A 71 2.01 10.10 -13.72
N ALA A 72 2.46 11.26 -14.21
CA ALA A 72 3.60 12.00 -13.70
C ALA A 72 3.30 12.67 -12.34
N ASN A 73 2.95 11.86 -11.34
CA ASN A 73 2.59 12.29 -9.99
C ASN A 73 2.80 11.15 -8.98
N PRO A 74 3.04 11.46 -7.70
CA PRO A 74 2.89 10.47 -6.64
C PRO A 74 1.43 10.00 -6.55
N VAL A 75 1.20 8.70 -6.43
CA VAL A 75 -0.15 8.13 -6.26
C VAL A 75 -0.21 7.46 -4.89
N ALA A 76 -0.90 8.09 -3.95
CA ALA A 76 -1.08 7.60 -2.59
C ALA A 76 -2.58 7.56 -2.25
N GLY A 77 -3.18 6.38 -2.42
CA GLY A 77 -4.62 6.18 -2.23
C GLY A 77 -5.46 6.62 -3.43
N ASP A 78 -6.73 6.90 -3.17
CA ASP A 78 -7.75 7.14 -4.20
C ASP A 78 -7.64 8.52 -4.88
N GLN A 79 -7.17 9.54 -4.17
CA GLN A 79 -7.13 10.91 -4.68
C GLN A 79 -5.84 11.19 -5.44
N VAL A 80 -5.97 11.54 -6.71
CA VAL A 80 -4.86 11.94 -7.57
C VAL A 80 -4.94 13.45 -7.81
N ARG A 81 -3.84 14.15 -7.56
CA ARG A 81 -3.69 15.58 -7.84
C ARG A 81 -2.33 15.84 -8.47
N MET A 82 -2.32 16.20 -9.75
CA MET A 82 -1.08 16.41 -10.49
C MET A 82 -0.27 17.57 -9.91
N THR A 83 1.05 17.38 -9.76
CA THR A 83 1.97 18.41 -9.25
C THR A 83 2.23 19.52 -10.26
N ASN A 84 2.33 19.15 -11.54
CA ASN A 84 2.69 20.05 -12.63
C ASN A 84 1.51 20.39 -13.55
N TYR A 85 0.28 20.04 -13.16
CA TYR A 85 -0.93 20.33 -13.93
C TYR A 85 -2.18 20.41 -13.04
N HIS A 86 -3.27 21.01 -13.50
CA HIS A 86 -4.43 21.33 -12.66
C HIS A 86 -5.43 20.17 -12.51
N TRP A 87 -5.27 19.07 -13.25
CA TRP A 87 -6.17 17.92 -13.14
C TRP A 87 -6.06 17.24 -11.78
N GLN A 88 -7.23 16.89 -11.26
CA GLN A 88 -7.40 16.15 -10.01
C GLN A 88 -8.64 15.26 -10.11
N PHE A 89 -8.60 14.06 -9.55
CA PHE A 89 -9.71 13.10 -9.59
C PHE A 89 -9.58 12.00 -8.54
N SER A 90 -10.72 11.40 -8.17
CA SER A 90 -10.79 10.12 -7.47
C SER A 90 -10.64 8.97 -8.47
N ILE A 91 -9.78 8.00 -8.18
CA ILE A 91 -9.62 6.80 -9.01
C ILE A 91 -10.94 6.03 -9.07
N GLU A 92 -11.61 5.83 -7.93
CA GLU A 92 -12.86 5.10 -7.86
C GLU A 92 -14.01 5.83 -8.57
N GLU A 93 -14.13 7.14 -8.39
CA GLU A 93 -15.13 7.94 -9.13
C GLU A 93 -14.90 7.84 -10.64
N MET A 94 -13.64 7.88 -11.10
CA MET A 94 -13.32 7.76 -12.52
C MET A 94 -13.60 6.35 -13.04
N ARG A 95 -13.34 5.31 -12.25
CA ARG A 95 -13.68 3.92 -12.58
C ARG A 95 -15.18 3.78 -12.84
N GLU A 96 -16.01 4.33 -11.95
CA GLU A 96 -17.47 4.30 -12.08
C GLU A 96 -17.97 5.13 -13.27
N ARG A 97 -17.49 6.36 -13.42
CA ARG A 97 -17.90 7.28 -14.49
C ARG A 97 -17.54 6.77 -15.88
N LEU A 98 -16.41 6.08 -16.01
CA LEU A 98 -15.96 5.47 -17.26
C LEU A 98 -16.52 4.06 -17.48
N HIS A 99 -17.34 3.54 -16.56
CA HIS A 99 -17.92 2.20 -16.60
C HIS A 99 -16.89 1.07 -16.72
N LEU A 100 -15.75 1.23 -16.04
CA LEU A 100 -14.67 0.25 -15.99
C LEU A 100 -14.88 -0.73 -14.84
N ASP A 101 -14.54 -1.99 -15.05
CA ASP A 101 -14.46 -2.98 -13.98
C ASP A 101 -13.20 -2.74 -13.14
N ASN A 102 -12.10 -2.36 -13.80
CA ASN A 102 -10.81 -2.08 -13.15
C ASN A 102 -10.17 -0.82 -13.74
N LEU A 103 -9.73 0.09 -12.87
CA LEU A 103 -8.90 1.23 -13.21
C LEU A 103 -7.69 1.24 -12.29
N VAL A 104 -6.51 1.11 -12.89
CA VAL A 104 -5.23 1.15 -12.18
C VAL A 104 -4.55 2.46 -12.49
N VAL A 105 -4.20 3.23 -11.46
CA VAL A 105 -3.43 4.46 -11.62
C VAL A 105 -2.14 4.34 -10.83
N VAL A 106 -1.02 4.55 -11.50
CA VAL A 106 0.33 4.42 -10.93
C VAL A 106 1.19 5.58 -11.36
N ASN A 107 2.26 5.83 -10.59
CA ASN A 107 3.28 6.76 -11.02
C ASN A 107 3.97 6.31 -12.33
N ASP A 108 4.32 7.26 -13.19
CA ASP A 108 4.97 7.04 -14.48
C ASP A 108 6.32 6.31 -14.40
N PHE A 109 7.16 6.63 -13.43
CA PHE A 109 8.42 5.92 -13.19
C PHE A 109 8.23 4.55 -12.55
N THR A 110 7.12 4.35 -11.83
CA THR A 110 6.72 3.01 -11.37
C THR A 110 6.32 2.14 -12.56
N ALA A 111 5.51 2.66 -13.48
CA ALA A 111 5.19 1.97 -14.72
C ALA A 111 6.45 1.71 -15.55
N LEU A 112 7.28 2.72 -15.80
CA LEU A 112 8.51 2.56 -16.57
C LEU A 112 9.45 1.53 -15.96
N ALA A 113 9.55 1.44 -14.63
CA ALA A 113 10.31 0.39 -13.95
C ALA A 113 9.74 -0.99 -14.29
N MET A 114 8.43 -1.19 -14.15
CA MET A 114 7.77 -2.47 -14.45
C MET A 114 7.90 -2.91 -15.91
N ALA A 115 8.23 -2.00 -16.83
CA ALA A 115 8.52 -2.34 -18.22
C ALA A 115 9.89 -3.01 -18.41
N VAL A 116 10.88 -2.68 -17.55
CA VAL A 116 12.29 -3.07 -17.72
C VAL A 116 12.51 -4.57 -17.94
N PRO A 117 11.86 -5.49 -17.19
CA PRO A 117 12.05 -6.93 -17.38
C PRO A 117 11.57 -7.43 -18.74
N SER A 118 10.63 -6.71 -19.36
CA SER A 118 10.02 -7.06 -20.65
C SER A 118 10.68 -6.37 -21.84
N LEU A 119 11.68 -5.50 -21.62
CA LEU A 119 12.39 -4.82 -22.71
C LEU A 119 13.31 -5.79 -23.46
N THR A 120 13.17 -5.83 -24.78
CA THR A 120 14.07 -6.59 -25.65
C THR A 120 15.44 -5.91 -25.77
N PRO A 121 16.49 -6.62 -26.22
CA PRO A 121 17.80 -6.01 -26.50
C PRO A 121 17.77 -4.87 -27.52
N GLN A 122 16.74 -4.77 -28.37
CA GLN A 122 16.57 -3.66 -29.32
C GLN A 122 15.90 -2.43 -28.70
N GLN A 123 15.18 -2.64 -27.59
CA GLN A 123 14.44 -1.61 -26.85
C GLN A 123 15.27 -0.95 -25.73
N ARG A 124 16.52 -1.37 -25.58
CA ARG A 124 17.51 -0.78 -24.68
C ARG A 124 18.89 -0.82 -25.31
N ARG A 125 19.72 0.16 -24.98
CA ARG A 125 21.10 0.22 -25.44
C ARG A 125 22.03 0.21 -24.23
N GLN A 126 22.93 -0.76 -24.15
CA GLN A 126 23.94 -0.79 -23.09
C GLN A 126 24.92 0.36 -23.29
N PHE A 127 25.29 1.00 -22.18
CA PHE A 127 26.34 1.98 -22.09
C PHE A 127 27.27 1.61 -20.94
N GLY A 128 28.59 1.67 -21.13
CA GLY A 128 29.56 1.19 -20.16
C GLY A 128 29.71 -0.35 -20.14
N GLY A 129 30.50 -0.85 -19.17
CA GLY A 129 30.80 -2.27 -19.02
C GLY A 129 29.81 -3.03 -18.12
N GLY A 130 30.20 -4.23 -17.71
CA GLY A 130 29.43 -5.07 -16.78
C GLY A 130 28.37 -5.96 -17.44
N ALA A 131 27.83 -6.88 -16.65
CA ALA A 131 26.75 -7.77 -17.04
C ALA A 131 25.68 -7.78 -15.94
N ALA A 132 24.41 -7.74 -16.33
CA ALA A 132 23.32 -7.69 -15.38
C ALA A 132 23.23 -9.02 -14.63
N VAL A 133 23.21 -8.97 -13.30
CA VAL A 133 22.98 -10.15 -12.48
C VAL A 133 21.48 -10.49 -12.53
N PRO A 134 21.09 -11.68 -13.00
CA PRO A 134 19.69 -12.08 -13.03
C PRO A 134 19.08 -12.02 -11.64
N ARG A 135 17.79 -11.63 -11.56
CA ARG A 135 17.04 -11.61 -10.29
C ARG A 135 17.73 -10.78 -9.20
N SER A 136 18.36 -9.66 -9.57
CA SER A 136 18.94 -8.70 -8.63
C SER A 136 18.24 -7.35 -8.73
N MET A 137 18.49 -6.47 -7.76
CA MET A 137 17.93 -5.12 -7.72
C MET A 137 18.26 -4.36 -9.00
N VAL A 138 17.26 -3.66 -9.54
CA VAL A 138 17.42 -2.77 -10.70
C VAL A 138 17.13 -1.35 -10.24
N GLY A 139 17.96 -0.40 -10.65
CA GLY A 139 17.68 1.03 -10.46
C GLY A 139 17.20 1.65 -11.77
N LEU A 140 16.27 2.60 -11.68
CA LEU A 140 15.76 3.38 -12.79
C LEU A 140 15.87 4.87 -12.45
N ILE A 141 16.45 5.66 -13.35
CA ILE A 141 16.55 7.12 -13.23
C ILE A 141 16.28 7.74 -14.61
N GLY A 142 15.62 8.89 -14.68
CA GLY A 142 15.33 9.51 -15.98
C GLY A 142 15.03 10.99 -15.91
N ALA A 143 15.69 11.74 -16.77
CA ALA A 143 15.55 13.19 -16.88
C ALA A 143 14.56 13.57 -18.00
N GLY A 144 13.61 14.45 -17.66
CA GLY A 144 12.59 15.00 -18.53
C GLY A 144 12.18 16.39 -18.08
N THR A 145 10.89 16.63 -17.90
CA THR A 145 10.39 17.84 -17.23
C THR A 145 10.86 17.92 -15.78
N GLY A 146 10.96 16.77 -15.11
CA GLY A 146 11.59 16.59 -13.80
C GLY A 146 12.61 15.43 -13.83
N LEU A 147 12.92 14.87 -12.67
CA LEU A 147 13.82 13.73 -12.49
C LEU A 147 13.10 12.61 -11.75
N GLY A 148 12.65 11.60 -12.49
CA GLY A 148 12.06 10.42 -11.86
C GLY A 148 13.11 9.40 -11.45
N VAL A 149 12.83 8.72 -10.33
CA VAL A 149 13.67 7.66 -9.78
C VAL A 149 12.77 6.53 -9.29
N SER A 150 13.13 5.29 -9.63
CA SER A 150 12.43 4.09 -9.19
C SER A 150 13.41 2.91 -9.11
N GLY A 151 12.95 1.77 -8.66
CA GLY A 151 13.71 0.52 -8.69
C GLY A 151 12.82 -0.69 -8.84
N LEU A 152 13.43 -1.85 -9.10
CA LEU A 152 12.75 -3.14 -9.06
C LEU A 152 13.41 -4.06 -8.05
N ILE A 153 12.56 -4.69 -7.24
CA ILE A 153 12.93 -5.72 -6.29
C ILE A 153 12.48 -7.07 -6.87
N PRO A 154 13.38 -8.06 -6.98
CA PRO A 154 12.99 -9.41 -7.39
C PRO A 154 12.07 -10.04 -6.34
N ALA A 155 10.93 -10.59 -6.76
CA ALA A 155 9.97 -11.31 -5.93
C ALA A 155 9.66 -12.68 -6.53
N ASP A 156 9.14 -13.65 -5.77
CA ASP A 156 8.97 -15.03 -6.23
C ASP A 156 8.22 -15.14 -7.57
N ASP A 157 7.10 -14.42 -7.71
CA ASP A 157 6.25 -14.44 -8.91
C ASP A 157 6.48 -13.24 -9.86
N GLY A 158 7.62 -12.55 -9.75
CA GLY A 158 7.98 -11.48 -10.69
C GLY A 158 8.85 -10.37 -10.08
N TRP A 159 8.35 -9.14 -10.19
CA TRP A 159 9.06 -7.93 -9.78
C TRP A 159 8.12 -7.00 -9.03
N ILE A 160 8.64 -6.36 -7.99
CA ILE A 160 7.95 -5.30 -7.24
C ILE A 160 8.64 -3.99 -7.56
N ALA A 161 7.88 -3.00 -8.05
CA ALA A 161 8.40 -1.66 -8.25
C ALA A 161 8.52 -0.92 -6.91
N LEU A 162 9.70 -0.34 -6.69
CA LEU A 162 9.97 0.57 -5.59
C LEU A 162 9.74 2.00 -6.09
N GLY A 163 8.54 2.54 -5.83
CA GLY A 163 8.23 3.95 -6.07
C GLY A 163 9.04 4.84 -5.13
N THR A 164 9.73 5.87 -5.67
CA THR A 164 10.56 6.79 -4.87
C THR A 164 10.47 8.22 -5.37
N GLU A 165 10.81 9.16 -4.49
CA GLU A 165 11.04 10.58 -4.82
C GLU A 165 12.55 10.88 -4.89
N GLY A 166 13.34 9.93 -5.40
CA GLY A 166 14.80 10.00 -5.38
C GLY A 166 15.38 11.21 -6.11
N GLY A 167 14.63 11.79 -7.07
CA GLY A 167 15.05 13.01 -7.76
C GLY A 167 15.11 14.26 -6.88
N HIS A 168 14.42 14.25 -5.73
CA HIS A 168 14.40 15.35 -4.76
C HIS A 168 15.53 15.26 -3.72
N THR A 169 16.36 14.23 -3.77
CA THR A 169 17.57 14.14 -2.92
C THR A 169 18.54 15.29 -3.20
N SER A 170 19.28 15.71 -2.18
CA SER A 170 20.21 16.85 -2.28
C SER A 170 21.30 16.60 -3.31
N PHE A 171 21.55 17.61 -4.14
CA PHE A 171 22.70 17.61 -5.04
C PHE A 171 24.01 17.59 -4.24
N SER A 172 24.89 16.65 -4.58
CA SER A 172 26.23 16.52 -4.00
C SER A 172 27.30 16.91 -5.04
N PRO A 173 27.80 18.16 -5.06
CA PRO A 173 28.76 18.60 -6.06
C PRO A 173 30.08 17.83 -5.94
N HIS A 174 30.64 17.44 -7.09
CA HIS A 174 31.89 16.69 -7.14
C HIS A 174 33.13 17.59 -7.26
N ASP A 175 33.04 18.71 -7.99
CA ASP A 175 34.17 19.59 -8.28
C ASP A 175 33.84 21.08 -8.08
N GLU A 176 34.85 21.95 -8.17
CA GLU A 176 34.69 23.40 -7.98
C GLU A 176 33.70 24.03 -8.96
N ARG A 177 33.59 23.49 -10.18
CA ARG A 177 32.63 23.96 -11.18
C ARG A 177 31.21 23.63 -10.75
N GLU A 178 30.97 22.41 -10.27
CA GLU A 178 29.69 21.99 -9.70
C GLU A 178 29.35 22.77 -8.41
N ILE A 179 30.34 23.14 -7.60
CA ILE A 179 30.15 24.05 -6.45
C ILE A 179 29.69 25.44 -6.93
N ALA A 180 30.30 25.99 -7.98
CA ALA A 180 29.88 27.28 -8.53
C ALA A 180 28.42 27.24 -9.04
N ILE A 181 28.01 26.12 -9.66
CA ILE A 181 26.63 25.89 -10.08
C ILE A 181 25.68 25.84 -8.88
N LEU A 182 26.07 25.13 -7.81
CA LEU A 182 25.30 25.08 -6.57
C LEU A 182 25.15 26.47 -5.93
N GLN A 183 26.24 27.24 -5.86
CA GLN A 183 26.21 28.62 -5.34
C GLN A 183 25.31 29.54 -6.19
N TYR A 184 25.32 29.37 -7.51
CA TYR A 184 24.41 30.09 -8.39
C TYR A 184 22.95 29.69 -8.12
N ALA A 185 22.66 28.40 -8.02
CA ALA A 185 21.31 27.90 -7.76
C ALA A 185 20.74 28.37 -6.40
N TRP A 186 21.58 28.46 -5.36
CA TRP A 186 21.21 28.98 -4.04
C TRP A 186 20.80 30.45 -4.02
N ARG A 187 21.05 31.22 -5.08
CA ARG A 187 20.51 32.59 -5.19
C ARG A 187 18.99 32.60 -5.32
N THR A 188 18.39 31.49 -5.77
CA THR A 188 16.96 31.38 -6.06
C THR A 188 16.27 30.30 -5.23
N TYR A 189 16.95 29.20 -4.92
CA TYR A 189 16.35 28.03 -4.28
C TYR A 189 17.01 27.72 -2.93
N ASP A 190 16.20 27.58 -1.87
CA ASP A 190 16.70 27.17 -0.56
C ASP A 190 17.23 25.72 -0.55
N HIS A 191 16.62 24.85 -1.36
CA HIS A 191 17.01 23.46 -1.55
C HIS A 191 17.33 23.18 -3.02
N VAL A 192 18.51 22.63 -3.27
CA VAL A 192 18.97 22.24 -4.62
C VAL A 192 19.02 20.73 -4.67
N SER A 193 17.96 20.13 -5.21
CA SER A 193 17.90 18.69 -5.47
C SER A 193 18.62 18.32 -6.77
N PHE A 194 18.85 17.02 -6.99
CA PHE A 194 19.28 16.54 -8.30
C PHE A 194 18.32 16.95 -9.43
N GLU A 195 17.00 16.93 -9.21
CA GLU A 195 16.01 17.37 -10.20
C GLU A 195 16.21 18.81 -10.69
N ARG A 196 16.65 19.72 -9.79
CA ARG A 196 16.91 21.12 -10.14
C ARG A 196 18.00 21.26 -11.21
N LEU A 197 18.85 20.26 -11.38
CA LEU A 197 19.94 20.22 -12.34
C LEU A 197 19.71 19.17 -13.45
N LEU A 198 18.96 18.10 -13.17
CA LEU A 198 18.71 16.98 -14.08
C LEU A 198 17.29 17.01 -14.65
N SER A 199 16.95 18.11 -15.30
CA SER A 199 15.69 18.33 -16.02
C SER A 199 15.92 19.31 -17.16
N GLY A 200 14.90 19.58 -17.98
CA GLY A 200 14.97 20.63 -19.00
C GLY A 200 15.36 21.99 -18.39
N HIS A 201 14.64 22.43 -17.37
CA HIS A 201 14.98 23.65 -16.62
C HIS A 201 16.34 23.55 -15.91
N GLY A 202 16.78 22.35 -15.55
CA GLY A 202 18.10 22.11 -14.99
C GLY A 202 19.24 22.38 -15.98
N ILE A 203 19.06 22.03 -17.25
CA ILE A 203 20.03 22.36 -18.32
C ILE A 203 20.17 23.89 -18.44
N GLU A 204 19.04 24.61 -18.43
CA GLU A 204 19.03 26.08 -18.48
C GLU A 204 19.72 26.69 -17.25
N LEU A 205 19.47 26.14 -16.05
CA LEU A 205 20.11 26.58 -14.81
C LEU A 205 21.64 26.37 -14.85
N ILE A 206 22.09 25.21 -15.33
CA ILE A 206 23.53 24.92 -15.48
C ILE A 206 24.15 25.89 -16.49
N PHE A 207 23.50 26.13 -17.64
CA PHE A 207 23.98 27.07 -18.65
C PHE A 207 24.13 28.49 -18.10
N ASN A 208 23.12 28.99 -17.38
CA ASN A 208 23.14 30.32 -16.78
C ASN A 208 24.24 30.45 -15.72
N ALA A 209 24.44 29.41 -14.91
CA ALA A 209 25.50 29.38 -13.91
C ALA A 209 26.91 29.35 -14.53
N LEU A 210 27.11 28.58 -15.60
CA LEU A 210 28.38 28.54 -16.32
C LEU A 210 28.66 29.86 -17.07
N THR A 211 27.62 30.49 -17.64
CA THR A 211 27.71 31.82 -18.25
C THR A 211 28.12 32.89 -17.22
N ASP A 212 27.50 32.86 -16.03
CA ASP A 212 27.85 33.73 -14.89
C ASP A 212 29.30 33.52 -14.45
N ARG A 213 29.72 32.25 -14.29
CA ARG A 213 31.09 31.86 -13.91
C ARG A 213 32.13 32.31 -14.92
N ALA A 214 31.80 32.30 -16.21
CA ALA A 214 32.68 32.75 -17.28
C ALA A 214 32.76 34.29 -17.41
N GLY A 215 31.95 35.03 -16.65
CA GLY A 215 31.86 36.49 -16.77
C GLY A 215 31.30 36.97 -18.12
N GLN A 216 30.58 36.10 -18.83
CA GLN A 216 29.98 36.43 -20.12
C GLN A 216 28.60 37.09 -19.92
N PRO A 217 28.15 37.94 -20.87
CA PRO A 217 26.80 38.47 -20.84
C PRO A 217 25.76 37.34 -20.81
N GLN A 218 24.76 37.47 -19.94
CA GLN A 218 23.67 36.51 -19.84
C GLN A 218 22.90 36.45 -21.17
N ARG A 219 22.63 35.23 -21.62
CA ARG A 219 21.87 34.93 -22.85
C ARG A 219 20.70 34.05 -22.46
N THR A 220 19.52 34.29 -23.04
CA THR A 220 18.35 33.45 -22.78
C THR A 220 18.25 32.39 -23.86
N LEU A 221 18.66 31.17 -23.54
CA LEU A 221 18.49 29.99 -24.38
C LEU A 221 17.66 28.96 -23.62
N ASP A 222 16.76 28.27 -24.32
CA ASP A 222 16.00 27.17 -23.74
C ASP A 222 16.79 25.85 -23.84
N ALA A 223 16.38 24.84 -23.08
CA ALA A 223 17.08 23.55 -23.07
C ALA A 223 17.24 22.89 -24.46
N PRO A 224 16.23 22.91 -25.37
CA PRO A 224 16.39 22.43 -26.73
C PRO A 224 17.49 23.16 -27.51
N GLU A 225 17.56 24.48 -27.44
CA GLU A 225 18.56 25.27 -28.17
C GLU A 225 19.97 25.07 -27.60
N ILE A 226 20.11 25.04 -26.27
CA ILE A 226 21.38 24.70 -25.60
C ILE A 226 21.85 23.31 -26.06
N THR A 227 20.96 22.33 -26.10
CA THR A 227 21.29 20.98 -26.54
C THR A 227 21.71 20.96 -28.01
N ARG A 228 20.99 21.68 -28.88
CA ARG A 228 21.31 21.77 -30.32
C ARG A 228 22.71 22.36 -30.54
N LEU A 229 23.01 23.50 -29.93
CA LEU A 229 24.31 24.17 -30.05
C LEU A 229 25.46 23.32 -29.48
N ALA A 230 25.21 22.58 -28.40
CA ALA A 230 26.17 21.63 -27.83
C ALA A 230 26.50 20.49 -28.81
N LEU A 231 25.47 19.88 -29.40
CA LEU A 231 25.61 18.75 -30.34
C LEU A 231 26.27 19.17 -31.66
N GLU A 232 26.04 20.40 -32.12
CA GLU A 232 26.71 20.98 -33.30
C GLU A 232 28.16 21.41 -33.01
N GLY A 233 28.55 21.50 -31.74
CA GLY A 233 29.85 22.02 -31.32
C GLY A 233 30.03 23.52 -31.62
N SER A 234 28.94 24.26 -31.75
CA SER A 234 28.93 25.67 -32.17
C SER A 234 29.00 26.66 -31.00
N ASP A 235 28.77 26.22 -29.76
CA ASP A 235 28.94 27.02 -28.55
C ASP A 235 29.61 26.22 -27.41
N ALA A 236 30.73 26.73 -26.90
CA ALA A 236 31.54 26.05 -25.90
C ALA A 236 30.86 25.91 -24.53
N ILE A 237 30.07 26.92 -24.11
CA ILE A 237 29.34 26.88 -22.84
C ILE A 237 28.17 25.93 -22.95
N CYS A 238 27.47 25.89 -24.09
CA CYS A 238 26.42 24.90 -24.34
C CYS A 238 26.98 23.47 -24.28
N LYS A 239 28.14 23.22 -24.91
CA LYS A 239 28.83 21.94 -24.81
C LYS A 239 29.19 21.60 -23.36
N GLU A 240 29.82 22.53 -22.63
CA GLU A 240 30.16 22.33 -21.22
C GLU A 240 28.91 22.06 -20.36
N THR A 241 27.79 22.72 -20.65
CA THR A 241 26.51 22.52 -19.96
C THR A 241 26.03 21.09 -20.09
N ILE A 242 26.01 20.54 -21.32
CA ILE A 242 25.55 19.16 -21.54
C ILE A 242 26.54 18.14 -20.94
N ASP A 243 27.85 18.43 -20.98
CA ASP A 243 28.86 17.59 -20.34
C ASP A 243 28.67 17.54 -18.81
N VAL A 244 28.41 18.69 -18.18
CA VAL A 244 28.10 18.78 -16.74
C VAL A 244 26.79 18.09 -16.41
N PHE A 245 25.75 18.26 -17.23
CA PHE A 245 24.48 17.55 -17.05
C PHE A 245 24.69 16.03 -17.05
N CYS A 246 25.44 15.50 -18.02
CA CYS A 246 25.74 14.06 -18.10
C CYS A 246 26.61 13.59 -16.92
N ALA A 247 27.54 14.43 -16.47
CA ALA A 247 28.39 14.16 -15.30
C ALA A 247 27.57 14.05 -14.00
N ILE A 248 26.66 15.01 -13.76
CA ILE A 248 25.77 15.02 -12.59
C ILE A 248 24.82 13.83 -12.65
N LEU A 249 24.31 13.48 -13.84
CA LEU A 249 23.47 12.29 -14.03
C LEU A 249 24.24 11.00 -13.69
N GLY A 250 25.52 10.92 -14.06
CA GLY A 250 26.40 9.81 -13.68
C GLY A 250 26.56 9.69 -12.16
N THR A 251 26.72 10.82 -11.47
CA THR A 251 26.80 10.89 -10.01
C THR A 251 25.50 10.43 -9.35
N ALA A 252 24.35 10.91 -9.82
CA ALA A 252 23.03 10.54 -9.31
C ALA A 252 22.74 9.04 -9.52
N ALA A 253 23.01 8.53 -10.73
CA ALA A 253 22.87 7.11 -11.07
C ALA A 253 23.79 6.22 -10.21
N ALA A 254 25.02 6.66 -9.94
CA ALA A 254 25.93 5.90 -9.08
C ALA A 254 25.51 5.91 -7.61
N ASN A 255 25.01 7.05 -7.11
CA ASN A 255 24.42 7.13 -5.77
C ASN A 255 23.26 6.13 -5.64
N LEU A 256 22.39 6.05 -6.65
CA LEU A 256 21.28 5.10 -6.69
C LEU A 256 21.79 3.65 -6.67
N ALA A 257 22.77 3.32 -7.51
CA ALA A 257 23.32 1.97 -7.63
C ALA A 257 23.95 1.46 -6.32
N VAL A 258 24.72 2.29 -5.63
CA VAL A 258 25.34 1.93 -4.35
C VAL A 258 24.30 1.85 -3.24
N SER A 259 23.32 2.76 -3.22
CA SER A 259 22.30 2.80 -2.17
C SER A 259 21.34 1.60 -2.21
N GLN A 260 21.09 1.05 -3.40
CA GLN A 260 20.14 -0.05 -3.59
C GLN A 260 20.81 -1.41 -3.86
N GLY A 261 22.11 -1.45 -4.12
CA GLY A 261 22.79 -2.68 -4.56
C GLY A 261 22.33 -3.14 -5.95
N ALA A 262 22.20 -2.20 -6.90
CA ALA A 262 21.52 -2.42 -8.18
C ALA A 262 22.31 -3.25 -9.22
N PHE A 263 22.72 -4.47 -8.88
CA PHE A 263 23.50 -5.35 -9.78
C PHE A 263 22.69 -5.89 -10.97
N GLY A 264 21.37 -5.80 -10.95
CA GLY A 264 20.51 -6.03 -12.12
C GLY A 264 20.68 -4.94 -13.20
N GLY A 265 21.35 -3.83 -12.85
CA GLY A 265 21.71 -2.74 -13.73
C GLY A 265 21.00 -1.44 -13.37
N ILE A 266 21.53 -0.35 -13.92
CA ILE A 266 20.91 0.97 -13.88
C ILE A 266 20.33 1.31 -15.25
N TYR A 267 19.04 1.61 -15.29
CA TYR A 267 18.33 1.98 -16.50
C TYR A 267 18.09 3.48 -16.50
N ILE A 268 18.33 4.08 -17.66
CA ILE A 268 18.20 5.50 -17.90
C ILE A 268 16.99 5.70 -18.79
N GLY A 269 15.92 6.21 -18.19
CA GLY A 269 14.69 6.60 -18.86
C GLY A 269 14.63 8.10 -19.13
N GLY A 270 13.41 8.61 -19.31
CA GLY A 270 13.14 10.02 -19.55
C GLY A 270 13.37 10.46 -21.00
N GLY A 271 12.93 11.68 -21.31
CA GLY A 271 12.91 12.19 -22.68
C GLY A 271 14.21 12.88 -23.15
N ILE A 272 15.11 13.23 -22.23
CA ILE A 272 16.32 14.02 -22.57
C ILE A 272 17.44 13.11 -23.09
N VAL A 273 17.85 12.10 -22.32
CA VAL A 273 19.01 11.25 -22.66
C VAL A 273 18.85 10.53 -24.00
N PRO A 274 17.69 9.96 -24.36
CA PRO A 274 17.52 9.36 -25.69
C PRO A 274 17.76 10.32 -26.85
N ARG A 275 17.48 11.63 -26.69
CA ARG A 275 17.70 12.65 -27.72
C ARG A 275 19.16 13.06 -27.87
N LEU A 276 19.98 12.86 -26.82
CA LEU A 276 21.43 13.06 -26.91
C LEU A 276 22.09 11.99 -27.80
N GLY A 277 21.44 10.85 -28.00
CA GLY A 277 21.90 9.81 -28.92
C GLY A 277 23.33 9.35 -28.60
N LEU A 278 24.21 9.40 -29.62
CA LEU A 278 25.61 9.00 -29.49
C LEU A 278 26.47 9.99 -28.69
N TYR A 279 26.02 11.25 -28.54
CA TYR A 279 26.76 12.21 -27.72
C TYR A 279 26.85 11.74 -26.26
N PHE A 280 25.78 11.14 -25.76
CA PHE A 280 25.76 10.59 -24.40
C PHE A 280 26.87 9.55 -24.18
N ASP A 281 27.24 8.80 -25.22
CA ASP A 281 28.26 7.76 -25.13
C ASP A 281 29.68 8.31 -24.97
N GLN A 282 29.89 9.53 -25.46
CA GLN A 282 31.15 10.26 -25.38
C GLN A 282 31.17 11.20 -24.16
N SER A 283 30.06 11.31 -23.44
CA SER A 283 29.92 12.21 -22.31
C SER A 283 30.65 11.67 -21.06
N PRO A 284 30.91 12.54 -20.06
CA PRO A 284 31.51 12.12 -18.79
C PRO A 284 30.64 11.20 -17.91
N PHE A 285 29.41 10.83 -18.32
CA PHE A 285 28.49 10.04 -17.50
C PHE A 285 29.14 8.78 -16.94
N ARG A 286 29.75 7.94 -17.78
CA ARG A 286 30.25 6.62 -17.32
C ARG A 286 31.45 6.79 -16.41
N GLN A 287 32.34 7.72 -16.71
CA GLN A 287 33.46 8.07 -15.85
C GLN A 287 32.95 8.50 -14.46
N ARG A 288 31.96 9.39 -14.40
CA ARG A 288 31.34 9.83 -13.14
C ARG A 288 30.59 8.71 -12.42
N PHE A 289 29.95 7.81 -13.16
CA PHE A 289 29.25 6.68 -12.59
C PHE A 289 30.20 5.75 -11.83
N GLU A 290 31.38 5.49 -12.41
CA GLU A 290 32.39 4.62 -11.81
C GLU A 290 33.23 5.31 -10.73
N ASP A 291 33.22 6.64 -10.66
CA ASP A 291 34.03 7.43 -9.74
C ASP A 291 33.45 7.43 -8.30
N LYS A 292 33.67 6.29 -7.61
CA LYS A 292 33.27 6.07 -6.21
C LYS A 292 34.44 5.67 -5.31
N GLY A 293 35.65 6.15 -5.62
CA GLY A 293 36.86 5.91 -4.85
C GLY A 293 37.14 4.41 -4.67
N ARG A 294 37.18 3.92 -3.42
CA ARG A 294 37.41 2.47 -3.15
C ARG A 294 36.31 1.55 -3.69
N PHE A 295 35.15 2.09 -4.09
CA PHE A 295 34.06 1.34 -4.72
C PHE A 295 34.11 1.37 -6.25
N THR A 296 35.15 1.92 -6.89
CA THR A 296 35.24 1.99 -8.36
C THR A 296 35.06 0.63 -9.04
N ASP A 297 35.72 -0.43 -8.53
CA ASP A 297 35.59 -1.76 -9.13
C ASP A 297 34.22 -2.40 -8.86
N TYR A 298 33.57 -2.07 -7.75
CA TYR A 298 32.17 -2.41 -7.49
C TYR A 298 31.26 -1.79 -8.56
N MET A 299 31.47 -0.50 -8.89
CA MET A 299 30.66 0.22 -9.89
C MET A 299 30.89 -0.28 -11.33
N LYS A 300 32.14 -0.64 -11.68
CA LYS A 300 32.46 -1.21 -13.00
C LYS A 300 31.66 -2.48 -13.33
N GLY A 301 31.33 -3.27 -12.30
CA GLY A 301 30.53 -4.48 -12.46
C GLY A 301 29.05 -4.22 -12.79
N ILE A 302 28.54 -3.02 -12.51
CA ILE A 302 27.13 -2.67 -12.70
C ILE A 302 26.92 -2.10 -14.11
N PRO A 303 26.09 -2.77 -14.96
CA PRO A 303 25.79 -2.25 -16.29
C PRO A 303 24.82 -1.08 -16.25
N THR A 304 24.97 -0.16 -17.19
CA THR A 304 24.03 0.95 -17.42
C THR A 304 23.35 0.77 -18.78
N PHE A 305 22.06 1.07 -18.87
CA PHE A 305 21.26 0.92 -20.09
C PHE A 305 20.44 2.18 -20.36
N VAL A 306 20.42 2.68 -21.59
CA VAL A 306 19.48 3.72 -22.03
C VAL A 306 18.24 3.02 -22.60
N ILE A 307 17.05 3.35 -22.09
CA ILE A 307 15.79 2.84 -22.62
C ILE A 307 15.49 3.57 -23.94
N THR A 308 15.38 2.82 -25.03
CA THR A 308 15.10 3.37 -26.38
C THR A 308 13.66 3.11 -26.83
N ALA A 309 12.92 2.24 -26.14
CA ALA A 309 11.51 2.00 -26.41
C ALA A 309 10.67 3.26 -26.13
N THR A 310 9.95 3.72 -27.15
CA THR A 310 9.05 4.89 -27.07
C THR A 310 7.79 4.62 -26.25
N ASP A 311 7.44 3.34 -26.07
CA ASP A 311 6.17 2.91 -25.49
C ASP A 311 6.40 2.16 -24.17
N ALA A 312 7.60 2.31 -23.59
CA ALA A 312 8.01 1.59 -22.38
C ALA A 312 7.07 1.86 -21.20
N THR A 313 6.64 3.11 -21.00
CA THR A 313 5.69 3.44 -19.92
C THR A 313 4.34 2.73 -20.11
N LEU A 314 3.83 2.66 -21.35
CA LEU A 314 2.60 1.93 -21.67
C LEU A 314 2.77 0.42 -21.43
N LEU A 315 3.90 -0.14 -21.84
CA LEU A 315 4.27 -1.54 -21.57
C LEU A 315 4.23 -1.84 -20.07
N GLY A 316 4.83 -0.97 -19.27
CA GLY A 316 4.84 -1.10 -17.82
C GLY A 316 3.47 -1.03 -17.17
N ALA A 317 2.64 -0.07 -17.60
CA ALA A 317 1.26 0.03 -17.14
C ALA A 317 0.43 -1.21 -17.50
N SER A 318 0.63 -1.78 -18.69
CA SER A 318 0.06 -3.07 -19.12
C SER A 318 0.50 -4.22 -18.21
N VAL A 319 1.79 -4.33 -17.87
CA VAL A 319 2.31 -5.36 -16.97
C VAL A 319 1.68 -5.28 -15.58
N ILE A 320 1.54 -4.08 -15.03
CA ILE A 320 0.91 -3.85 -13.72
C ILE A 320 -0.56 -4.27 -13.76
N LEU A 321 -1.32 -3.81 -14.76
CA LEU A 321 -2.72 -4.19 -14.92
C LEU A 321 -2.87 -5.71 -15.08
N ALA A 322 -2.02 -6.34 -15.87
CA ALA A 322 -2.04 -7.79 -16.05
C ALA A 322 -1.75 -8.53 -14.73
N SER A 323 -0.85 -8.02 -13.88
CA SER A 323 -0.60 -8.57 -12.55
C SER A 323 -1.82 -8.46 -11.65
N GLN A 324 -2.43 -7.28 -11.60
CA GLN A 324 -3.61 -7.04 -10.76
C GLN A 324 -4.82 -7.86 -11.23
N LEU A 325 -5.01 -8.00 -12.55
CA LEU A 325 -6.05 -8.88 -13.09
C LEU A 325 -5.76 -10.35 -12.76
N ARG A 326 -4.49 -10.81 -12.84
CA ARG A 326 -4.11 -12.16 -12.39
C ARG A 326 -4.29 -12.37 -10.90
N GLU A 327 -4.05 -11.36 -10.07
CA GLU A 327 -4.29 -11.42 -8.63
C GLU A 327 -5.79 -11.45 -8.33
N LEU A 328 -6.61 -10.67 -9.02
CA LEU A 328 -8.07 -10.76 -8.94
C LEU A 328 -8.57 -12.11 -9.46
N GLU A 329 -7.91 -12.67 -10.46
CA GLU A 329 -8.22 -13.99 -11.01
C GLU A 329 -7.73 -15.15 -10.09
N GLY A 330 -6.62 -14.93 -9.41
CA GLY A 330 -5.88 -15.86 -8.56
C GLY A 330 -6.20 -15.75 -7.07
N ALA A 331 -6.92 -14.72 -6.64
CA ALA A 331 -7.51 -14.58 -5.31
C ALA A 331 -8.64 -15.60 -5.15
N ASN A 332 -8.23 -16.86 -4.97
CA ASN A 332 -8.89 -18.10 -4.52
C ASN A 332 -10.33 -18.40 -4.93
N GLY A 333 -10.86 -17.69 -5.91
CA GLY A 333 -12.26 -17.79 -6.21
C GLY A 333 -12.64 -17.50 -7.65
N SER A 334 -11.96 -16.56 -8.30
CA SER A 334 -12.04 -16.48 -9.76
C SER A 334 -11.40 -17.70 -10.45
N ALA A 335 -10.56 -18.48 -9.73
CA ALA A 335 -9.94 -19.69 -10.24
C ALA A 335 -10.95 -20.73 -10.74
N ILE A 336 -12.05 -20.98 -10.02
CA ILE A 336 -13.05 -21.99 -10.45
C ILE A 336 -13.90 -21.47 -11.62
N LEU A 337 -14.29 -20.19 -11.63
CA LEU A 337 -15.05 -19.61 -12.74
C LEU A 337 -14.19 -19.54 -14.02
N GLY A 338 -12.92 -19.16 -13.90
CA GLY A 338 -11.95 -19.21 -14.98
C GLY A 338 -11.63 -20.64 -15.43
N GLN A 339 -11.64 -21.62 -14.54
CA GLN A 339 -11.49 -23.04 -14.88
C GLN A 339 -12.72 -23.58 -15.63
N ILE A 340 -13.93 -23.19 -15.22
CA ILE A 340 -15.18 -23.54 -15.93
C ILE A 340 -15.16 -22.98 -17.37
N ARG A 341 -14.75 -21.71 -17.54
CA ARG A 341 -14.64 -21.06 -18.87
C ARG A 341 -13.61 -21.77 -19.76
N ARG A 342 -12.47 -22.18 -19.22
CA ARG A 342 -11.43 -22.92 -19.97
C ARG A 342 -11.83 -24.35 -20.30
N ALA A 343 -12.57 -25.02 -19.41
CA ALA A 343 -12.99 -26.40 -19.59
C ALA A 343 -14.23 -26.56 -20.49
N LEU A 344 -14.95 -25.48 -20.80
CA LEU A 344 -16.25 -25.51 -21.49
C LEU A 344 -16.27 -26.35 -22.78
N THR A 345 -15.23 -26.26 -23.60
CA THR A 345 -15.11 -27.02 -24.86
C THR A 345 -14.70 -28.48 -24.67
N SER A 346 -14.16 -28.84 -23.50
CA SER A 346 -13.72 -30.19 -23.14
C SER A 346 -14.76 -31.00 -22.36
N LEU A 347 -15.80 -30.33 -21.84
CA LEU A 347 -16.88 -30.97 -21.08
C LEU A 347 -17.89 -31.68 -21.98
N SER A 348 -18.54 -32.73 -21.47
CA SER A 348 -19.63 -33.39 -22.20
C SER A 348 -20.84 -32.44 -22.38
N PRO A 349 -21.74 -32.68 -23.36
CA PRO A 349 -22.90 -31.81 -23.59
C PRO A 349 -23.80 -31.63 -22.36
N ALA A 350 -23.89 -32.65 -21.50
CA ALA A 350 -24.64 -32.56 -20.26
C ALA A 350 -23.92 -31.72 -19.19
N GLU A 351 -22.60 -31.82 -19.07
CA GLU A 351 -21.80 -31.01 -18.15
C GLU A 351 -21.66 -29.55 -18.63
N GLN A 352 -21.67 -29.31 -19.94
CA GLN A 352 -21.70 -27.97 -20.52
C GLN A 352 -22.94 -27.19 -20.09
N ARG A 353 -24.10 -27.84 -20.03
CA ARG A 353 -25.34 -27.20 -19.54
C ARG A 353 -25.24 -26.82 -18.06
N VAL A 354 -24.58 -27.64 -17.24
CA VAL A 354 -24.28 -27.30 -15.84
C VAL A 354 -23.31 -26.12 -15.79
N ALA A 355 -22.21 -26.15 -16.56
CA ALA A 355 -21.23 -25.07 -16.64
C ALA A 355 -21.87 -23.72 -17.03
N GLN A 356 -22.73 -23.72 -18.05
CA GLN A 356 -23.44 -22.54 -18.53
C GLN A 356 -24.41 -22.00 -17.47
N HIS A 357 -25.14 -22.88 -16.77
CA HIS A 357 -26.02 -22.48 -15.68
C HIS A 357 -25.24 -21.85 -14.51
N VAL A 358 -24.11 -22.45 -14.12
CA VAL A 358 -23.24 -21.87 -13.07
C VAL A 358 -22.66 -20.52 -13.50
N LEU A 359 -22.21 -20.37 -14.74
CA LEU A 359 -21.67 -19.09 -15.23
C LEU A 359 -22.75 -18.01 -15.33
N ALA A 360 -23.99 -18.38 -15.67
CA ALA A 360 -25.10 -17.44 -15.75
C ALA A 360 -25.60 -17.00 -14.37
N GLN A 361 -25.61 -17.90 -13.37
CA GLN A 361 -26.20 -17.64 -12.06
C GLN A 361 -25.33 -18.14 -10.89
N PRO A 362 -24.08 -17.69 -10.77
CA PRO A 362 -23.11 -18.29 -9.85
C PRO A 362 -23.48 -18.09 -8.37
N ARG A 363 -24.13 -16.96 -8.01
CA ARG A 363 -24.61 -16.68 -6.64
C ARG A 363 -25.82 -17.55 -6.24
N SER A 364 -26.69 -17.91 -7.19
CA SER A 364 -27.84 -18.79 -6.92
C SER A 364 -27.36 -20.20 -6.59
N VAL A 365 -26.43 -20.70 -7.41
CA VAL A 365 -25.85 -22.04 -7.28
C VAL A 365 -25.20 -22.28 -5.91
N LEU A 366 -24.63 -21.26 -5.27
CA LEU A 366 -24.10 -21.37 -3.91
C LEU A 366 -25.14 -21.88 -2.91
N ASN A 367 -26.38 -21.38 -3.02
CA ASN A 367 -27.45 -21.65 -2.06
C ASN A 367 -28.37 -22.78 -2.52
N ASP A 368 -28.38 -23.12 -3.80
CA ASP A 368 -29.31 -24.10 -4.38
C ASP A 368 -28.95 -25.56 -4.02
N PRO A 369 -29.90 -26.38 -3.55
CA PRO A 369 -29.70 -27.83 -3.42
C PRO A 369 -29.34 -28.48 -4.76
N ILE A 370 -28.63 -29.61 -4.75
CA ILE A 370 -28.22 -30.32 -5.97
C ILE A 370 -29.39 -30.63 -6.92
N ALA A 371 -30.56 -30.95 -6.36
CA ALA A 371 -31.77 -31.22 -7.13
C ALA A 371 -32.26 -29.99 -7.91
N THR A 372 -32.08 -28.80 -7.35
CA THR A 372 -32.44 -27.53 -7.97
C THR A 372 -31.46 -27.18 -9.08
N ILE A 373 -30.15 -27.31 -8.82
CA ILE A 373 -29.10 -27.08 -9.83
C ILE A 373 -29.30 -28.02 -11.03
N ALA A 374 -29.57 -29.30 -10.76
CA ALA A 374 -29.80 -30.29 -11.81
C ALA A 374 -31.02 -29.97 -12.67
N ARG A 375 -32.12 -29.53 -12.04
CA ARG A 375 -33.35 -29.15 -12.73
C ARG A 375 -33.16 -27.88 -13.58
N SER A 376 -32.51 -26.86 -13.02
CA SER A 376 -32.27 -25.59 -13.72
C SER A 376 -31.29 -25.74 -14.89
N ALA A 377 -30.37 -26.70 -14.83
CA ALA A 377 -29.47 -27.05 -15.92
C ALA A 377 -30.01 -28.15 -16.87
N ASP A 378 -31.24 -28.64 -16.64
CA ASP A 378 -31.89 -29.73 -17.39
C ASP A 378 -31.05 -31.04 -17.46
N VAL A 379 -30.50 -31.45 -16.31
CA VAL A 379 -29.66 -32.64 -16.17
C VAL A 379 -30.05 -33.50 -14.96
N SER A 380 -29.43 -34.67 -14.85
CA SER A 380 -29.54 -35.52 -13.65
C SER A 380 -28.61 -35.04 -12.52
N GLN A 381 -28.96 -35.30 -11.25
CA GLN A 381 -28.08 -34.97 -10.11
C GLN A 381 -26.68 -35.60 -10.21
N PRO A 382 -26.52 -36.87 -10.67
CA PRO A 382 -25.18 -37.43 -10.93
C PRO A 382 -24.36 -36.64 -11.96
N THR A 383 -24.99 -35.98 -12.92
CA THR A 383 -24.31 -35.11 -13.89
C THR A 383 -23.68 -33.89 -13.22
N VAL A 384 -24.38 -33.29 -12.24
CA VAL A 384 -23.84 -32.16 -11.47
C VAL A 384 -22.59 -32.58 -10.67
N ILE A 385 -22.62 -33.77 -10.04
CA ILE A 385 -21.45 -34.31 -9.34
C ILE A 385 -20.30 -34.60 -10.31
N ARG A 386 -20.60 -35.16 -11.48
CA ARG A 386 -19.59 -35.44 -12.51
C ARG A 386 -18.92 -34.17 -13.00
N PHE A 387 -19.70 -33.12 -13.28
CA PHE A 387 -19.19 -31.80 -13.62
C PHE A 387 -18.23 -31.24 -12.55
N CYS A 388 -18.61 -31.30 -11.26
CA CYS A 388 -17.72 -30.86 -10.18
C CYS A 388 -16.38 -31.63 -10.17
N ARG A 389 -16.42 -32.96 -10.41
CA ARG A 389 -15.21 -33.80 -10.49
C ARG A 389 -14.36 -33.51 -11.72
N SER A 390 -14.99 -33.24 -12.87
CA SER A 390 -14.30 -32.84 -14.11
C SER A 390 -13.51 -31.53 -13.94
N LEU A 391 -13.84 -30.73 -12.93
CA LEU A 391 -13.11 -29.51 -12.54
C LEU A 391 -12.12 -29.74 -11.38
N GLY A 392 -11.86 -30.99 -10.98
CA GLY A 392 -10.93 -31.31 -9.90
C GLY A 392 -11.46 -30.97 -8.50
N CYS A 393 -12.78 -30.91 -8.32
CA CYS A 393 -13.42 -30.81 -7.01
C CYS A 393 -13.83 -32.20 -6.51
N GLU A 394 -13.78 -32.42 -5.20
CA GLU A 394 -14.14 -33.72 -4.60
C GLU A 394 -15.65 -34.00 -4.67
N GLY A 395 -16.46 -32.94 -4.76
CA GLY A 395 -17.93 -33.01 -4.89
C GLY A 395 -18.56 -31.61 -4.94
N LEU A 396 -19.89 -31.54 -4.80
CA LEU A 396 -20.63 -30.28 -4.88
C LEU A 396 -20.28 -29.28 -3.76
N SER A 397 -20.01 -29.76 -2.55
CA SER A 397 -19.67 -28.89 -1.42
C SER A 397 -18.33 -28.18 -1.61
N ASP A 398 -17.29 -28.92 -2.02
CA ASP A 398 -15.97 -28.37 -2.38
C ASP A 398 -16.09 -27.40 -3.56
N PHE A 399 -16.85 -27.78 -4.60
CA PHE A 399 -17.15 -26.89 -5.71
C PHE A 399 -17.82 -25.57 -5.29
N LYS A 400 -18.84 -25.62 -4.44
CA LYS A 400 -19.53 -24.42 -3.92
C LYS A 400 -18.60 -23.56 -3.08
N LEU A 401 -17.72 -24.18 -2.29
CA LEU A 401 -16.75 -23.45 -1.47
C LEU A 401 -15.75 -22.69 -2.35
N ARG A 402 -15.20 -23.34 -3.38
CA ARG A 402 -14.32 -22.71 -4.39
C ARG A 402 -15.04 -21.66 -5.25
N LEU A 403 -16.35 -21.80 -5.44
CA LEU A 403 -17.19 -20.82 -6.14
C LEU A 403 -17.50 -19.62 -5.25
N ALA A 404 -17.71 -19.84 -3.96
CA ALA A 404 -18.04 -18.81 -2.98
C ALA A 404 -16.88 -17.84 -2.77
N SER A 405 -15.66 -18.37 -2.71
CA SER A 405 -14.45 -17.55 -2.65
C SER A 405 -14.28 -16.62 -3.85
N GLY A 406 -14.99 -16.87 -4.97
CA GLY A 406 -14.80 -16.18 -6.26
C GLY A 406 -15.73 -15.07 -6.62
N LEU A 407 -16.87 -15.01 -5.94
CA LEU A 407 -17.89 -14.01 -6.21
C LEU A 407 -17.73 -12.78 -5.32
N THR A 408 -16.70 -12.79 -4.50
CA THR A 408 -16.33 -11.77 -3.53
C THR A 408 -14.87 -11.40 -3.83
N GLY A 409 -14.63 -10.30 -4.54
CA GLY A 409 -13.30 -9.68 -4.74
C GLY A 409 -12.71 -9.04 -3.47
N THR A 410 -13.22 -9.49 -2.33
CA THR A 410 -12.69 -9.35 -0.98
C THR A 410 -12.66 -10.79 -0.52
N ILE A 411 -11.59 -11.27 0.13
CA ILE A 411 -11.76 -12.46 0.96
C ILE A 411 -12.97 -12.13 1.83
N PRO A 412 -14.14 -12.78 1.67
CA PRO A 412 -15.13 -12.66 2.70
C PRO A 412 -14.40 -13.34 3.84
N ILE A 413 -13.99 -12.56 4.84
CA ILE A 413 -13.31 -13.11 5.99
C ILE A 413 -14.42 -13.88 6.72
N THR A 414 -14.67 -15.07 6.20
CA THR A 414 -15.80 -15.91 6.54
C THR A 414 -15.31 -16.71 7.70
N HIS A 415 -16.08 -16.65 8.78
CA HIS A 415 -15.86 -17.47 9.95
C HIS A 415 -15.79 -18.94 9.51
N THR A 416 -14.57 -19.47 9.35
CA THR A 416 -14.34 -20.82 8.84
C THR A 416 -14.13 -21.71 10.05
N GLN A 417 -14.98 -22.72 10.25
CA GLN A 417 -14.81 -23.66 11.35
C GLN A 417 -13.47 -24.39 11.20
N VAL A 418 -12.71 -24.43 12.29
CA VAL A 418 -11.49 -25.24 12.38
C VAL A 418 -11.93 -26.69 12.53
N THR A 419 -11.51 -27.56 11.62
CA THR A 419 -11.85 -28.99 11.67
C THR A 419 -10.60 -29.82 12.00
N GLY A 420 -10.81 -30.99 12.60
CA GLY A 420 -9.71 -31.89 12.99
C GLY A 420 -8.93 -32.52 11.82
N SER A 421 -9.27 -32.19 10.57
CA SER A 421 -8.61 -32.65 9.34
C SER A 421 -7.72 -31.58 8.70
N ASP A 422 -7.61 -30.38 9.29
CA ASP A 422 -6.84 -29.27 8.74
C ASP A 422 -5.32 -29.51 8.81
N SER A 423 -4.59 -29.12 7.77
CA SER A 423 -3.13 -29.09 7.83
C SER A 423 -2.63 -28.00 8.79
N MET A 424 -1.43 -28.17 9.35
CA MET A 424 -0.83 -27.22 10.31
C MET A 424 -0.72 -25.79 9.77
N LEU A 425 -0.55 -25.64 8.44
CA LEU A 425 -0.41 -24.36 7.77
C LEU A 425 -1.79 -23.68 7.51
N GLU A 426 -2.82 -24.48 7.22
CA GLU A 426 -4.21 -24.01 7.10
C GLU A 426 -4.78 -23.57 8.45
N LEU A 427 -4.41 -24.24 9.54
CA LEU A 427 -4.82 -23.90 10.89
C LEU A 427 -4.40 -22.47 11.27
N GLY A 428 -3.13 -22.11 11.04
CA GLY A 428 -2.60 -20.79 11.35
C GLY A 428 -3.29 -19.68 10.54
N ALA A 429 -3.46 -19.91 9.23
CA ALA A 429 -4.14 -18.96 8.34
C ALA A 429 -5.62 -18.78 8.72
N LYS A 430 -6.34 -19.86 9.06
CA LYS A 430 -7.75 -19.79 9.49
C LYS A 430 -7.92 -19.06 10.82
N VAL A 431 -7.06 -19.31 11.81
CA VAL A 431 -7.13 -18.62 13.11
C VAL A 431 -6.88 -17.13 12.95
N LEU A 432 -5.83 -16.74 12.19
CA LEU A 432 -5.53 -15.33 11.91
C LEU A 432 -6.64 -14.66 11.11
N GLY A 433 -7.13 -15.34 10.06
CA GLY A 433 -8.24 -14.86 9.24
C GLY A 433 -9.51 -14.64 10.05
N ASN A 434 -9.97 -15.64 10.81
CA ASN A 434 -11.18 -15.54 11.64
C ASN A 434 -11.05 -14.41 12.67
N THR A 435 -9.88 -14.27 13.30
CA THR A 435 -9.60 -13.18 14.25
C THR A 435 -9.67 -11.82 13.56
N ALA A 436 -9.02 -11.65 12.41
CA ALA A 436 -9.05 -10.41 11.65
C ALA A 436 -10.48 -10.05 11.20
N SER A 437 -11.28 -11.04 10.79
CA SER A 437 -12.70 -10.84 10.47
C SER A 437 -13.44 -10.23 11.63
N ALA A 438 -13.33 -10.87 12.80
CA ALA A 438 -14.08 -10.50 13.97
C ALA A 438 -13.70 -9.10 14.45
N ILE A 439 -12.42 -8.71 14.34
CA ILE A 439 -11.96 -7.36 14.65
C ILE A 439 -12.57 -6.34 13.70
N LEU A 440 -12.55 -6.60 12.39
CA LEU A 440 -13.12 -5.71 11.39
C LEU A 440 -14.65 -5.58 11.54
N GLN A 441 -15.35 -6.69 11.82
CA GLN A 441 -16.78 -6.66 12.14
C GLN A 441 -17.05 -5.88 13.42
N ALA A 442 -16.27 -6.08 14.49
CA ALA A 442 -16.44 -5.35 15.73
C ALA A 442 -16.26 -3.83 15.53
N ARG A 443 -15.28 -3.41 14.72
CA ARG A 443 -15.06 -1.99 14.36
C ARG A 443 -16.33 -1.35 13.78
N ASP A 444 -17.02 -2.04 12.88
CA ASP A 444 -18.19 -1.51 12.19
C ASP A 444 -19.42 -1.39 13.12
N HIS A 445 -19.41 -2.09 14.26
CA HIS A 445 -20.47 -2.04 15.28
C HIS A 445 -20.14 -1.17 16.49
N LEU A 446 -18.99 -0.47 16.49
CA LEU A 446 -18.61 0.42 17.59
C LEU A 446 -19.54 1.63 17.68
N ASN A 447 -20.33 1.69 18.76
CA ASN A 447 -21.17 2.85 19.04
C ASN A 447 -20.36 3.96 19.73
N ARG A 448 -20.10 5.05 18.99
CA ARG A 448 -19.34 6.21 19.49
C ARG A 448 -19.89 6.78 20.79
N ASP A 449 -21.20 6.94 20.89
CA ASP A 449 -21.84 7.59 22.04
C ASP A 449 -21.75 6.71 23.30
N SER A 450 -21.94 5.40 23.16
CA SER A 450 -21.76 4.46 24.27
C SER A 450 -20.31 4.44 24.75
N MET A 451 -19.34 4.45 23.84
CA MET A 451 -17.92 4.47 24.19
C MET A 451 -17.54 5.74 24.95
N ASP A 452 -17.95 6.90 24.44
CA ASP A 452 -17.69 8.20 25.06
C ASP A 452 -18.36 8.31 26.45
N ARG A 453 -19.61 7.84 26.60
CA ARG A 453 -20.28 7.74 27.90
C ARG A 453 -19.53 6.84 28.89
N ALA A 454 -19.06 5.68 28.45
CA ALA A 454 -18.28 4.76 29.28
C ALA A 454 -16.97 5.41 29.75
N MET A 455 -16.25 6.06 28.84
CA MET A 455 -15.00 6.76 29.14
C MET A 455 -15.22 7.85 30.19
N ARG A 456 -16.29 8.64 30.11
CA ARG A 456 -16.60 9.68 31.10
C ARG A 456 -16.96 9.11 32.47
N MET A 457 -17.76 8.04 32.51
CA MET A 457 -18.08 7.36 33.78
C MET A 457 -16.80 6.86 34.46
N ILE A 458 -15.94 6.16 33.72
CA ILE A 458 -14.68 5.65 34.24
C ILE A 458 -13.76 6.79 34.69
N ALA A 459 -13.58 7.81 33.84
CA ALA A 459 -12.72 8.95 34.12
C ALA A 459 -13.17 9.76 35.35
N GLY A 460 -14.48 9.83 35.64
CA GLY A 460 -15.04 10.54 36.79
C GLY A 460 -15.20 9.71 38.06
N SER A 461 -14.91 8.41 38.00
CA SER A 461 -15.10 7.50 39.15
C SER A 461 -14.03 7.69 40.23
N SER A 462 -14.43 7.54 41.49
CA SER A 462 -13.48 7.45 42.62
C SER A 462 -12.75 6.11 42.62
N ARG A 463 -13.44 5.04 42.24
CA ARG A 463 -12.93 3.68 42.11
C ARG A 463 -13.59 2.96 40.94
N LEU A 464 -12.77 2.22 40.19
CA LEU A 464 -13.21 1.29 39.17
C LEU A 464 -13.02 -0.16 39.66
N GLU A 465 -14.10 -0.88 39.85
CA GLU A 465 -14.05 -2.33 40.12
C GLU A 465 -14.33 -3.12 38.84
N ILE A 466 -13.51 -4.12 38.55
CA ILE A 466 -13.62 -4.92 37.33
C ILE A 466 -13.96 -6.37 37.71
N TYR A 467 -15.12 -6.85 37.27
CA TYR A 467 -15.60 -8.20 37.60
C TYR A 467 -15.64 -9.07 36.35
N ALA A 468 -15.01 -10.24 36.43
CA ALA A 468 -15.01 -11.23 35.37
C ALA A 468 -14.84 -12.63 35.98
N VAL A 469 -15.32 -13.68 35.33
CA VAL A 469 -15.17 -15.06 35.80
C VAL A 469 -14.50 -15.90 34.69
N GLY A 470 -13.72 -16.90 35.09
CA GLY A 470 -13.08 -17.85 34.16
C GLY A 470 -12.07 -17.16 33.22
N HIS A 471 -12.14 -17.48 31.93
CA HIS A 471 -11.17 -16.99 30.91
C HIS A 471 -11.12 -15.46 30.78
N TYR A 472 -12.19 -14.75 31.14
CA TYR A 472 -12.24 -13.29 31.10
C TYR A 472 -11.53 -12.63 32.28
N GLY A 473 -11.09 -13.40 33.29
CA GLY A 473 -10.25 -12.89 34.37
C GLY A 473 -8.91 -12.34 33.87
N ALA A 474 -8.36 -12.88 32.78
CA ALA A 474 -7.16 -12.34 32.14
C ALA A 474 -7.41 -10.94 31.55
N VAL A 475 -8.58 -10.73 30.93
CA VAL A 475 -8.99 -9.41 30.39
C VAL A 475 -9.18 -8.42 31.52
N ALA A 476 -9.81 -8.84 32.63
CA ALA A 476 -9.99 -7.99 33.80
C ALA A 476 -8.66 -7.59 34.45
N SER A 477 -7.71 -8.52 34.52
CA SER A 477 -6.37 -8.26 35.07
C SER A 477 -5.57 -7.27 34.20
N ASP A 478 -5.62 -7.45 32.87
CA ASP A 478 -5.02 -6.52 31.91
C ASP A 478 -5.65 -5.11 32.01
N ALA A 479 -6.99 -5.04 32.11
CA ALA A 479 -7.70 -3.79 32.32
C ALA A 479 -7.29 -3.10 33.62
N GLN A 480 -7.18 -3.83 34.74
CA GLN A 480 -6.69 -3.27 36.00
C GLN A 480 -5.30 -2.64 35.82
N PHE A 481 -4.36 -3.38 35.21
CA PHE A 481 -3.01 -2.89 35.00
C PHE A 481 -3.00 -1.59 34.17
N LYS A 482 -3.74 -1.56 33.06
CA LYS A 482 -3.79 -0.40 32.15
C LYS A 482 -4.49 0.81 32.77
N PHE A 483 -5.59 0.61 33.49
CA PHE A 483 -6.29 1.71 34.15
C PHE A 483 -5.47 2.32 35.30
N LEU A 484 -4.72 1.51 36.07
CA LEU A 484 -3.77 2.01 37.06
C LEU A 484 -2.67 2.88 36.42
N ARG A 485 -2.15 2.49 35.24
CA ARG A 485 -1.14 3.29 34.51
C ARG A 485 -1.63 4.69 34.14
N VAL A 486 -2.92 4.83 33.84
CA VAL A 486 -3.53 6.12 33.46
C VAL A 486 -4.15 6.86 34.66
N GLY A 487 -3.81 6.43 35.88
CA GLY A 487 -4.19 7.12 37.12
C GLY A 487 -5.64 6.90 37.55
N VAL A 488 -6.29 5.84 37.08
CA VAL A 488 -7.61 5.40 37.58
C VAL A 488 -7.38 4.36 38.67
N SER A 489 -8.00 4.55 39.85
CA SER A 489 -7.95 3.57 40.93
C SER A 489 -8.77 2.33 40.54
N ALA A 490 -8.12 1.34 39.95
CA ALA A 490 -8.75 0.15 39.40
C ALA A 490 -8.35 -1.13 40.16
N VAL A 491 -9.30 -2.03 40.34
CA VAL A 491 -9.07 -3.37 40.92
C VAL A 491 -9.94 -4.42 40.23
N ALA A 492 -9.35 -5.55 39.88
CA ALA A 492 -10.04 -6.69 39.30
C ALA A 492 -10.31 -7.76 40.36
N TYR A 493 -11.55 -8.24 40.42
CA TYR A 493 -11.94 -9.40 41.20
C TYR A 493 -12.41 -10.49 40.26
N THR A 494 -11.70 -11.63 40.26
CA THR A 494 -12.00 -12.78 39.41
C THR A 494 -12.63 -13.95 40.15
N ASP A 495 -12.61 -13.89 41.48
CA ASP A 495 -13.29 -14.84 42.37
C ASP A 495 -14.72 -14.37 42.67
N PRO A 496 -15.77 -15.18 42.40
CA PRO A 496 -17.16 -14.78 42.61
C PRO A 496 -17.52 -14.39 44.05
N ARG A 497 -16.89 -15.01 45.07
CA ARG A 497 -17.15 -14.66 46.48
C ARG A 497 -16.58 -13.30 46.79
N LEU A 498 -15.37 -13.01 46.32
CA LEU A 498 -14.76 -11.68 46.48
C LEU A 498 -15.54 -10.61 45.73
N GLN A 499 -16.05 -10.89 44.52
CA GLN A 499 -16.92 -9.96 43.79
C GLN A 499 -18.17 -9.61 44.61
N THR A 500 -18.80 -10.60 45.24
CA THR A 500 -19.99 -10.38 46.08
C THR A 500 -19.66 -9.50 47.31
N LEU A 501 -18.55 -9.80 48.00
CA LEU A 501 -18.12 -9.03 49.16
C LEU A 501 -17.74 -7.59 48.79
N SER A 502 -17.02 -7.41 47.68
CA SER A 502 -16.61 -6.09 47.21
C SER A 502 -17.79 -5.26 46.72
N ALA A 503 -18.72 -5.86 45.97
CA ALA A 503 -19.93 -5.19 45.50
C ALA A 503 -20.78 -4.65 46.66
N ALA A 504 -20.79 -5.33 47.80
CA ALA A 504 -21.49 -4.88 48.99
C ALA A 504 -20.89 -3.62 49.65
N LEU A 505 -19.67 -3.22 49.28
CA LEU A 505 -18.93 -2.07 49.81
C LEU A 505 -18.89 -0.86 48.86
N LEU A 506 -19.48 -0.99 47.67
CA LEU A 506 -19.53 0.07 46.66
C LEU A 506 -20.30 1.31 47.14
N ARG A 507 -19.93 2.45 46.58
CA ARG A 507 -20.55 3.77 46.79
C ARG A 507 -21.08 4.34 45.48
N SER A 508 -21.84 5.44 45.58
CA SER A 508 -22.49 6.07 44.42
C SER A 508 -21.54 6.73 43.42
N ASP A 509 -20.30 7.00 43.83
CA ASP A 509 -19.22 7.55 43.00
C ASP A 509 -18.30 6.47 42.39
N ASP A 510 -18.58 5.19 42.67
CA ASP A 510 -17.86 4.06 42.11
C ASP A 510 -18.47 3.58 40.79
N VAL A 511 -17.63 2.99 39.94
CA VAL A 511 -18.02 2.36 38.68
C VAL A 511 -17.60 0.90 38.70
N VAL A 512 -18.50 0.04 38.22
CA VAL A 512 -18.23 -1.39 38.02
C VAL A 512 -18.17 -1.68 36.53
N LEU A 513 -17.08 -2.29 36.07
CA LEU A 513 -16.92 -2.83 34.72
C LEU A 513 -17.04 -4.36 34.76
N ILE A 514 -18.12 -4.90 34.20
CA ILE A 514 -18.36 -6.35 34.14
C ILE A 514 -18.00 -6.86 32.75
N ILE A 515 -17.10 -7.84 32.68
CA ILE A 515 -16.63 -8.45 31.43
C ILE A 515 -17.19 -9.87 31.35
N SER A 516 -18.11 -10.11 30.42
CA SER A 516 -18.73 -11.41 30.23
C SER A 516 -19.24 -11.56 28.80
N SER A 517 -18.61 -12.43 28.02
CA SER A 517 -19.03 -12.67 26.63
C SER A 517 -20.48 -13.13 26.51
N SER A 518 -20.89 -14.15 27.28
CA SER A 518 -22.29 -14.63 27.25
C SER A 518 -23.28 -13.73 28.00
N GLY A 519 -22.79 -12.95 28.96
CA GLY A 519 -23.62 -12.09 29.81
C GLY A 519 -24.72 -12.83 30.61
N ARG A 520 -24.57 -14.15 30.80
CA ARG A 520 -25.57 -15.04 31.44
C ARG A 520 -25.11 -15.65 32.76
N ILE A 521 -23.87 -15.36 33.19
CA ILE A 521 -23.30 -15.92 34.42
C ILE A 521 -24.08 -15.35 35.62
N ALA A 522 -24.72 -16.23 36.39
CA ALA A 522 -25.65 -15.84 37.45
C ALA A 522 -24.97 -14.99 38.54
N GLU A 523 -23.73 -15.34 38.87
CA GLU A 523 -22.90 -14.62 39.84
C GLU A 523 -22.63 -13.19 39.37
N LEU A 524 -22.30 -12.99 38.08
CA LEU A 524 -22.06 -11.66 37.51
C LEU A 524 -23.34 -10.81 37.44
N LEU A 525 -24.49 -11.43 37.20
CA LEU A 525 -25.78 -10.74 37.23
C LEU A 525 -26.14 -10.29 38.65
N ALA A 526 -25.89 -11.13 39.66
CA ALA A 526 -26.17 -10.81 41.06
C ALA A 526 -25.29 -9.65 41.57
N VAL A 527 -24.01 -9.60 41.19
CA VAL A 527 -23.12 -8.48 41.58
C VAL A 527 -23.46 -7.20 40.83
N ALA A 528 -23.95 -7.28 39.59
CA ALA A 528 -24.47 -6.11 38.87
C ALA A 528 -25.65 -5.48 39.62
N GLU A 529 -26.61 -6.30 40.07
CA GLU A 529 -27.77 -5.84 40.84
C GLU A 529 -27.34 -5.23 42.19
N THR A 530 -26.39 -5.89 42.87
CA THR A 530 -25.87 -5.42 44.16
C THR A 530 -25.17 -4.06 43.99
N ALA A 531 -24.36 -3.90 42.95
CA ALA A 531 -23.68 -2.64 42.64
C ALA A 531 -24.69 -1.50 42.38
N GLN A 532 -25.73 -1.76 41.59
CA GLN A 532 -26.79 -0.79 41.31
C GLN A 532 -27.58 -0.44 42.57
N ALA A 533 -27.89 -1.42 43.43
CA ALA A 533 -28.57 -1.19 44.71
C ALA A 533 -27.75 -0.31 45.67
N ARG A 534 -26.41 -0.33 45.54
CA ARG A 534 -25.50 0.57 46.27
C ARG A 534 -25.31 1.94 45.60
N GLY A 535 -25.92 2.16 44.43
CA GLY A 535 -25.86 3.40 43.67
C GLY A 535 -24.65 3.52 42.73
N ALA A 536 -23.79 2.51 42.64
CA ALA A 536 -22.67 2.49 41.71
C ALA A 536 -23.17 2.31 40.27
N LYS A 537 -22.42 2.84 39.30
CA LYS A 537 -22.75 2.69 37.87
C LYS A 537 -22.16 1.42 37.30
N VAL A 538 -22.96 0.67 36.56
CA VAL A 538 -22.53 -0.61 35.95
C VAL A 538 -22.35 -0.46 34.45
N ILE A 539 -21.12 -0.69 33.98
CA ILE A 539 -20.76 -0.83 32.57
C ILE A 539 -20.55 -2.32 32.29
N ALA A 540 -21.13 -2.84 31.22
CA ALA A 540 -20.91 -4.23 30.79
C ALA A 540 -20.24 -4.29 29.41
N ILE A 541 -19.24 -5.17 29.24
CA ILE A 541 -18.73 -5.59 27.93
C ILE A 541 -19.26 -7.01 27.68
N THR A 542 -20.21 -7.15 26.76
CA THR A 542 -21.02 -8.38 26.60
C THR A 542 -21.80 -8.45 25.27
N GLU A 543 -22.46 -9.57 24.98
CA GLU A 543 -23.35 -9.75 23.80
C GLU A 543 -24.65 -8.90 23.90
N SER A 544 -25.16 -8.42 22.75
CA SER A 544 -26.28 -7.47 22.58
C SER A 544 -27.63 -7.95 23.12
N GLN A 545 -27.80 -9.26 23.34
CA GLN A 545 -29.05 -9.84 23.79
C GLN A 545 -28.98 -10.47 25.18
N SER A 546 -27.85 -10.34 25.86
CA SER A 546 -27.65 -10.95 27.19
C SER A 546 -28.51 -10.30 28.28
N PRO A 547 -28.83 -11.06 29.35
CA PRO A 547 -29.38 -10.49 30.57
C PRO A 547 -28.50 -9.37 31.16
N LEU A 548 -27.18 -9.50 31.07
CA LEU A 548 -26.25 -8.50 31.58
C LEU A 548 -26.35 -7.18 30.80
N ALA A 549 -26.43 -7.22 29.46
CA ALA A 549 -26.60 -6.02 28.62
C ALA A 549 -27.86 -5.22 28.99
N ARG A 550 -28.94 -5.92 29.37
CA ARG A 550 -30.21 -5.29 29.76
C ARG A 550 -30.18 -4.73 31.18
N LYS A 551 -29.37 -5.30 32.07
CA LYS A 551 -29.27 -4.88 33.47
C LYS A 551 -28.30 -3.73 33.67
N ALA A 552 -27.20 -3.67 32.92
CA ALA A 552 -26.19 -2.63 33.05
C ALA A 552 -26.75 -1.23 32.76
N ASP A 553 -26.20 -0.20 33.43
CA ASP A 553 -26.49 1.20 33.10
C ASP A 553 -25.99 1.56 31.69
N LEU A 554 -24.96 0.88 31.23
CA LEU A 554 -24.37 1.02 29.90
C LEU A 554 -23.77 -0.30 29.42
N ALA A 555 -24.16 -0.74 28.22
CA ALA A 555 -23.60 -1.93 27.59
C ALA A 555 -22.73 -1.56 26.39
N LEU A 556 -21.51 -2.08 26.38
CA LEU A 556 -20.58 -2.07 25.26
C LEU A 556 -20.70 -3.44 24.57
N ILE A 557 -21.27 -3.42 23.37
CA ILE A 557 -21.70 -4.63 22.70
C ILE A 557 -20.54 -5.28 21.95
N VAL A 558 -20.31 -6.56 22.24
CA VAL A 558 -19.36 -7.42 21.54
C VAL A 558 -20.08 -8.70 21.12
N ASP A 559 -20.68 -8.67 19.92
CA ASP A 559 -21.38 -9.83 19.35
C ASP A 559 -20.41 -10.70 18.57
N HIS A 560 -20.18 -11.91 19.06
CA HIS A 560 -19.37 -12.90 18.37
C HIS A 560 -19.82 -14.33 18.73
N VAL A 561 -20.04 -15.16 17.71
CA VAL A 561 -20.50 -16.55 17.89
C VAL A 561 -19.28 -17.48 17.86
N GLU A 562 -18.89 -17.98 19.03
CA GLU A 562 -17.87 -19.04 19.17
C GLU A 562 -18.53 -20.36 19.58
N ASP A 563 -18.07 -21.47 19.00
CA ASP A 563 -18.45 -22.81 19.45
C ASP A 563 -17.65 -23.17 20.71
N ILE A 564 -18.31 -23.00 21.86
CA ILE A 564 -17.75 -23.25 23.19
C ILE A 564 -17.33 -24.72 23.37
N ALA A 565 -17.89 -25.65 22.57
CA ALA A 565 -17.62 -27.07 22.69
C ALA A 565 -16.28 -27.50 22.07
N THR A 566 -15.70 -26.70 21.16
CA THR A 566 -14.53 -27.10 20.37
C THR A 566 -13.32 -26.18 20.55
N GLN A 567 -13.48 -24.99 21.16
CA GLN A 567 -12.40 -24.01 21.32
C GLN A 567 -12.40 -23.34 22.70
N VAL A 568 -11.21 -23.15 23.28
CA VAL A 568 -11.01 -22.15 24.35
C VAL A 568 -11.37 -20.78 23.75
N PRO A 569 -12.08 -19.87 24.44
CA PRO A 569 -12.49 -18.59 23.86
C PRO A 569 -11.26 -17.76 23.42
N MET A 570 -10.99 -17.74 22.11
CA MET A 570 -9.79 -17.14 21.52
C MET A 570 -10.11 -15.76 20.96
N ILE A 571 -11.10 -15.67 20.07
CA ILE A 571 -11.46 -14.45 19.35
C ILE A 571 -12.26 -13.52 20.25
N SER A 572 -13.27 -14.03 20.96
CA SER A 572 -14.09 -13.23 21.87
C SER A 572 -13.22 -12.53 22.92
N ARG A 573 -12.21 -13.23 23.46
CA ARG A 573 -11.26 -12.64 24.41
C ARG A 573 -10.41 -11.52 23.81
N ILE A 574 -9.94 -11.68 22.56
CA ILE A 574 -9.19 -10.63 21.83
C ILE A 574 -10.07 -9.39 21.63
N LEU A 575 -11.34 -9.57 21.24
CA LEU A 575 -12.26 -8.44 21.08
C LEU A 575 -12.48 -7.68 22.39
N HIS A 576 -12.59 -8.38 23.52
CA HIS A 576 -12.73 -7.72 24.83
C HIS A 576 -11.45 -7.00 25.28
N LEU A 577 -10.25 -7.54 24.96
CA LEU A 577 -8.98 -6.83 25.19
C LEU A 577 -8.90 -5.53 24.37
N LEU A 578 -9.28 -5.58 23.09
CA LEU A 578 -9.34 -4.40 22.23
C LEU A 578 -10.33 -3.37 22.78
N MET A 579 -11.45 -3.81 23.35
CA MET A 579 -12.40 -2.88 23.96
C MET A 579 -11.84 -2.16 25.18
N VAL A 580 -11.09 -2.88 26.02
CA VAL A 580 -10.34 -2.30 27.12
C VAL A 580 -9.32 -1.29 26.60
N ASP A 581 -8.56 -1.61 25.55
CA ASP A 581 -7.56 -0.70 24.97
C ASP A 581 -8.20 0.62 24.50
N ILE A 582 -9.33 0.54 23.80
CA ILE A 582 -10.05 1.73 23.33
C ILE A 582 -10.53 2.56 24.53
N LEU A 583 -11.06 1.94 25.58
CA LEU A 583 -11.48 2.65 26.79
C LEU A 583 -10.30 3.33 27.49
N VAL A 584 -9.16 2.66 27.64
CA VAL A 584 -7.96 3.21 28.29
C VAL A 584 -7.42 4.41 27.52
N VAL A 585 -7.28 4.31 26.20
CA VAL A 585 -6.85 5.42 25.34
C VAL A 585 -7.84 6.59 25.46
N GLY A 586 -9.15 6.29 25.40
CA GLY A 586 -10.20 7.30 25.51
C GLY A 586 -10.26 8.02 26.86
N VAL A 587 -10.09 7.28 27.98
CA VAL A 587 -10.01 7.84 29.33
C VAL A 587 -8.78 8.74 29.48
N THR A 588 -7.64 8.35 28.90
CA THR A 588 -6.41 9.17 28.88
C THR A 588 -6.66 10.52 28.21
N LEU A 589 -7.35 10.53 27.06
CA LEU A 589 -7.69 11.75 26.34
C LEU A 589 -8.68 12.64 27.11
N HIS A 590 -9.67 12.03 27.80
CA HIS A 590 -10.67 12.76 28.58
C HIS A 590 -10.13 13.43 29.84
N ARG A 591 -9.11 12.84 30.49
CA ARG A 591 -8.52 13.38 31.73
C ARG A 591 -7.53 14.53 31.49
N GLY A 592 -7.16 14.80 30.23
CA GLY A 592 -6.21 15.84 29.84
C GLY A 592 -4.77 15.57 30.32
N ALA A 593 -3.79 16.29 29.75
CA ALA A 593 -2.36 16.15 30.06
C ALA A 593 -1.94 16.61 31.48
N SER A 594 -2.89 16.81 32.40
CA SER A 594 -2.73 17.43 33.71
C SER A 594 -2.72 16.46 34.90
N VAL A 595 -3.08 15.20 34.70
CA VAL A 595 -2.83 14.15 35.71
C VAL A 595 -1.56 13.43 35.29
N PRO A 596 -0.49 13.42 36.12
CA PRO A 596 0.66 12.60 35.80
C PRO A 596 0.15 11.15 35.73
N ALA A 597 0.30 10.50 34.58
CA ALA A 597 0.47 9.04 34.57
C ALA A 597 1.47 8.71 35.70
N LEU A 598 1.27 7.59 36.41
CA LEU A 598 2.15 7.14 37.50
C LEU A 598 3.57 7.67 37.26
N GLY A 599 4.06 8.55 38.14
CA GLY A 599 5.25 9.38 37.86
C GLY A 599 6.38 8.54 37.29
N SER A 600 7.20 9.10 36.40
CA SER A 600 8.20 8.38 35.60
C SER A 600 9.00 7.32 36.36
N ASP A 601 9.25 7.55 37.65
CA ASP A 601 9.95 6.64 38.57
C ASP A 601 9.18 5.35 38.91
N ALA A 602 7.84 5.38 38.97
CA ALA A 602 6.99 4.21 39.24
C ALA A 602 6.74 3.34 37.99
N THR A 603 6.93 3.89 36.79
CA THR A 603 6.82 3.16 35.51
C THR A 603 8.18 2.68 34.97
N MET A 604 9.29 3.27 35.45
CA MET A 604 10.66 2.84 35.11
C MET A 604 10.92 1.42 35.64
N GLY A 605 10.78 0.43 34.77
CA GLY A 605 11.02 -0.99 35.07
C GLY A 605 9.81 -1.90 34.85
N LEU A 606 8.64 -1.35 34.49
CA LEU A 606 7.47 -2.15 34.11
C LEU A 606 7.43 -2.50 32.62
N ASP A 607 8.09 -1.70 31.78
CA ASP A 607 8.23 -1.95 30.35
C ASP A 607 9.57 -2.66 30.09
N GLU A 608 9.63 -3.61 29.14
CA GLU A 608 10.88 -4.25 28.70
C GLU A 608 11.80 -3.22 28.03
N VAL A 609 12.59 -2.50 28.84
CA VAL A 609 13.67 -1.65 28.35
C VAL A 609 14.97 -2.43 28.48
N ALA A 610 15.67 -2.61 27.36
CA ALA A 610 16.99 -3.22 27.33
C ALA A 610 17.92 -2.52 28.36
N PRO A 611 18.68 -3.26 29.17
CA PRO A 611 19.53 -2.66 30.19
C PRO A 611 20.65 -1.87 29.49
N GLY A 612 20.55 -0.54 29.48
CA GLY A 612 21.60 0.35 28.98
C GLY A 612 21.17 1.65 28.28
N GLY A 613 19.89 1.84 27.97
CA GLY A 613 19.41 3.09 27.36
C GLY A 613 18.98 4.12 28.41
N GLN A 614 19.72 5.22 28.59
CA GLN A 614 19.17 6.39 29.28
C GLN A 614 17.93 6.88 28.51
N PRO A 615 16.82 7.24 29.20
CA PRO A 615 15.65 7.79 28.53
C PRO A 615 16.00 9.15 27.92
N ALA A 616 15.79 9.29 26.61
CA ALA A 616 15.93 10.56 25.91
C ALA A 616 14.94 11.58 26.53
N PRO A 617 15.35 12.82 26.83
CA PRO A 617 14.46 13.80 27.43
C PRO A 617 13.34 14.16 26.45
N SER A 618 12.11 14.15 26.97
CA SER A 618 10.88 14.50 26.28
C SER A 618 11.01 15.82 25.50
N ALA A 619 10.80 15.77 24.19
CA ALA A 619 10.79 16.96 23.33
C ALA A 619 9.63 17.89 23.71
N ARG A 620 9.93 18.93 24.50
CA ARG A 620 9.05 20.10 24.63
C ARG A 620 9.14 20.93 23.34
N ARG A 621 7.96 21.26 22.79
CA ARG A 621 7.78 22.28 21.74
C ARG A 621 8.44 23.61 22.15
N LYS A 622 9.29 24.17 21.27
CA LYS A 622 9.40 25.61 20.88
C LYS A 622 10.52 25.76 19.83
N GLY A 623 10.26 26.48 18.73
CA GLY A 623 11.31 26.91 17.77
C GLY A 623 12.03 28.19 18.23
N PRO A 624 12.72 28.91 17.31
CA PRO A 624 13.96 28.56 16.62
C PRO A 624 15.15 29.45 17.09
N GLY A 625 16.40 28.95 17.00
CA GLY A 625 17.60 29.79 17.22
C GLY A 625 18.86 29.06 17.72
N VAL A 626 19.86 28.99 16.84
CA VAL A 626 21.33 28.75 16.94
C VAL A 626 21.99 28.37 18.28
N SER A 627 22.99 27.47 18.16
CA SER A 627 24.19 27.22 19.02
C SER A 627 24.08 26.00 19.95
N ALA A 628 25.07 25.11 20.14
CA ALA A 628 26.40 24.86 19.58
C ALA A 628 26.81 23.41 19.93
N ALA A 629 27.68 22.84 19.10
CA ALA A 629 28.58 21.69 19.26
C ALA A 629 28.46 20.70 20.46
N GLY A 630 28.42 19.40 20.10
CA GLY A 630 28.91 18.23 20.85
C GLY A 630 27.83 17.16 21.12
N PRO A 631 28.11 15.83 21.06
CA PRO A 631 29.40 15.12 21.00
C PRO A 631 29.42 14.00 19.92
N LEU A 632 29.99 14.27 18.73
CA LEU A 632 30.29 13.22 17.72
C LEU A 632 31.80 12.99 17.55
N ALA A 633 32.61 13.40 18.53
CA ALA A 633 34.07 13.30 18.49
C ALA A 633 34.65 11.89 18.70
N HIS A 634 33.83 10.83 18.80
CA HIS A 634 34.31 9.50 19.17
C HIS A 634 33.97 8.33 18.23
N LEU A 635 33.52 8.58 17.00
CA LEU A 635 33.28 7.51 16.02
C LEU A 635 34.20 7.62 14.81
N THR A 636 35.51 7.48 15.05
CA THR A 636 36.48 7.09 14.00
C THR A 636 37.46 6.07 14.56
N SER A 637 37.10 4.79 14.48
CA SER A 637 38.03 3.70 14.19
C SER A 637 37.26 2.40 14.17
N HIS A 638 37.25 1.70 13.04
CA HIS A 638 37.80 0.35 12.94
C HIS A 638 37.67 -0.12 11.49
N SER A 639 38.78 0.04 10.78
CA SER A 639 39.17 -0.80 9.65
C SER A 639 39.99 -1.96 10.22
N ARG A 640 39.58 -3.19 9.93
CA ARG A 640 40.46 -4.29 9.52
C ARG A 640 39.72 -5.12 8.50
#